data_AF-A0A952M071-F1
#
_entry.id   AF-A0A952M071-F1
#
_cell.length_a   1.000
_cell.length_b   1.000
_cell.length_c   1.000
_cell.angle_alpha   90.00
_cell.angle_beta   90.00
_cell.angle_gamma   90.00
#
_symmetry.space_group_name_H-M   'P 1'
#
loop_
_entity.id
_entity.type
_entity.pdbx_description
1 polymer ?
#
loop_
_entity_poly.entity_id
_entity_poly.type
_entity_poly.pdbx_seq_one_letter_code
_entity_poly.pdbx_strand_id
1 'polypeptide(L)'
;MKVFNPKFYLSVGLISLLISVLLLASFVGLLPERKNDIQANRSILAESVASSSSLFLQKSDFASIRANLEFVVERTPDLLHASLTRYSDGSKVGFGDQSVESSSEPTDRLRVPILRGDREWGSVTLQYKKLRGENWKERLQRSTLAQVGFIVILSFIGFYLYLGKMLKQLNPSTAVPARVRSALDTIAESLIVVNRKEEIVLANTAFAELVQRDPEKLLGEPAKSFDWIISTDTDEQVYPWTQTLVSGEPVRGDMIWMNDTEGVRRKFIVNCSPITGGNGKTGGVLISLDDVTLLEQKEVELLRSKEEAENANRTKSEFLSNMSHEIRTPMTAILGFTEVLKRGYSKDQSSSQKHLDTIDRSGKHLLELINDILDLSKVESGALSVESISCQPHLIVHDVIQVLKVKAEEKNIYLRHDVPEDLPEFIKSDPSRLRQIITNLTGNAIKFTESGGVSIVLRMIHQEGRDQLAIDVTDTGIGMTPEQQATIFEAFVQADSTITRRFGGTGLGLSISRSLSQALGGDIVVSSVPGKGSTFSAVIDTGDISNVTMLDADAVRQSTAQVDLIEKAHWEFTDKSVLVVDDAQENRDLLELLLNDMNISVDLAENGKLAVEKLGVSNYDAVLMDIQMPVMDGYEAASTMRSAGATLPIVALTANAMKGFEEKILGCGFSHYMTKPIDIDKLTSLLAELLDGQMLSVPVNKPEQKLAESALERDVRSEETVSPQLSDDRIYNSLVAVNDKYKSIADRFTVRLNEKLQQMREALNTDDMKSLAELAHWLKGSGGSVGYTVFTEPASQLESAAKNGEREPLPGLLDELEGYLPRLTTDLEPPSTETGVSKSEESTGNPAIPDPAAASAVTSGLLDKGPQFREIVVRFVPKLHENIEALEQAAAVDDYETLASIAHWLKGSGGNVGFHVFTQPAKDLENAAKAHDSEIVRSSLDIIKNAADRIHLPGNDDLPLKEIA
;
A
#
# COMPACT_ATOMS: atom_id res chain seq x y z
N MET A 1 63.35 -27.60 14.64
CA MET A 1 64.50 -28.53 14.75
C MET A 1 64.13 -29.92 14.22
N LYS A 2 64.54 -30.27 13.00
CA LYS A 2 64.50 -31.64 12.45
C LYS A 2 65.95 -32.07 12.16
N VAL A 3 66.72 -32.44 13.19
CA VAL A 3 68.18 -32.65 13.02
C VAL A 3 68.61 -34.12 13.20
N PHE A 4 67.85 -34.93 13.94
CA PHE A 4 68.27 -36.30 14.27
C PHE A 4 67.24 -37.37 13.89
N ASN A 5 67.73 -38.43 13.25
CA ASN A 5 67.01 -39.62 12.86
C ASN A 5 66.45 -40.36 14.10
N PRO A 6 65.26 -41.00 14.05
CA PRO A 6 64.75 -41.82 15.15
C PRO A 6 65.76 -42.84 15.72
N LYS A 7 66.64 -43.39 14.87
CA LYS A 7 67.73 -44.28 15.29
C LYS A 7 68.70 -43.61 16.27
N PHE A 8 68.97 -42.30 16.14
CA PHE A 8 69.85 -41.55 17.03
C PHE A 8 69.25 -41.41 18.44
N TYR A 9 67.97 -41.04 18.56
CA TYR A 9 67.29 -40.97 19.85
C TYR A 9 67.17 -42.33 20.53
N LEU A 10 66.95 -43.40 19.76
CA LEU A 10 66.99 -44.77 20.27
C LEU A 10 68.38 -45.13 20.84
N SER A 11 69.45 -44.83 20.11
CA SER A 11 70.84 -45.06 20.55
C SER A 11 71.20 -44.27 21.81
N VAL A 12 70.84 -42.98 21.88
CA VAL A 12 71.11 -42.14 23.06
C VAL A 12 70.36 -42.66 24.30
N GLY A 13 69.10 -43.07 24.15
CA GLY A 13 68.32 -43.69 25.23
C GLY A 13 68.95 -45.00 25.73
N LEU A 14 69.38 -45.88 24.81
CA LEU A 14 70.08 -47.13 25.13
C LEU A 14 71.41 -46.90 25.87
N ILE A 15 72.22 -45.94 25.42
CA ILE A 15 73.51 -45.59 26.04
C ILE A 15 73.28 -45.04 27.46
N SER A 16 72.32 -44.12 27.63
CA SER A 16 71.99 -43.54 28.93
C SER A 16 71.50 -44.58 29.93
N LEU A 17 70.69 -45.55 29.47
CA LEU A 17 70.21 -46.67 30.28
C LEU A 17 71.38 -47.54 30.76
N LEU A 18 72.26 -47.94 29.84
CA LEU A 18 73.39 -48.83 30.13
C LEU A 18 74.41 -48.18 31.10
N ILE A 19 74.70 -46.89 30.93
CA ILE A 19 75.53 -46.12 31.88
C ILE A 19 74.88 -46.09 33.28
N SER A 20 73.56 -45.86 33.35
CA SER A 20 72.83 -45.79 34.63
C SER A 20 72.87 -47.13 35.38
N VAL A 21 72.72 -48.26 34.65
CA VAL A 21 72.80 -49.61 35.24
C VAL A 21 74.22 -49.94 35.71
N LEU A 22 75.26 -49.53 34.98
CA LEU A 22 76.66 -49.70 35.39
C LEU A 22 77.01 -48.90 36.65
N LEU A 23 76.58 -47.63 36.72
CA LEU A 23 76.77 -46.79 37.92
C LEU A 23 76.06 -47.40 39.14
N LEU A 24 74.84 -47.93 38.96
CA LEU A 24 74.11 -48.61 40.03
C LEU A 24 74.82 -49.90 40.49
N ALA A 25 75.35 -50.71 39.57
CA ALA A 25 76.12 -51.91 39.91
C ALA A 25 77.41 -51.58 40.68
N SER A 26 78.09 -50.50 40.31
CA SER A 26 79.24 -49.97 41.06
C SER A 26 78.85 -49.51 42.46
N PHE A 27 77.78 -48.72 42.60
CA PHE A 27 77.28 -48.22 43.89
C PHE A 27 76.87 -49.34 44.85
N VAL A 28 76.28 -50.43 44.34
CA VAL A 28 75.90 -51.62 45.12
C VAL A 28 77.11 -52.51 45.48
N GLY A 29 78.32 -52.15 45.04
CA GLY A 29 79.56 -52.86 45.36
C GLY A 29 79.66 -54.22 44.67
N LEU A 30 79.07 -54.38 43.48
CA LEU A 30 79.16 -55.62 42.70
C LEU A 30 80.50 -55.79 41.97
N LEU A 31 81.38 -54.77 42.01
CA LEU A 31 82.71 -54.78 41.39
C LEU A 31 83.80 -55.29 42.38
N PRO A 32 84.72 -56.17 41.98
CA PRO A 32 85.45 -57.06 42.90
C PRO A 32 86.78 -56.51 43.49
N GLU A 33 87.13 -55.24 43.30
CA GLU A 33 88.52 -54.74 43.44
C GLU A 33 89.16 -54.95 44.83
N ARG A 34 88.42 -54.72 45.93
CA ARG A 34 88.97 -54.70 47.31
C ARG A 34 89.74 -55.94 47.78
N LYS A 35 89.54 -57.12 47.21
CA LYS A 35 90.26 -58.34 47.65
C LYS A 35 91.68 -58.42 47.09
N ASN A 36 91.94 -57.87 45.90
CA ASN A 36 93.27 -57.87 45.30
C ASN A 36 94.20 -56.91 46.04
N ASP A 37 93.72 -55.73 46.42
CA ASP A 37 94.50 -54.70 47.12
C ASP A 37 95.06 -55.20 48.46
N ILE A 38 94.27 -55.99 49.20
CA ILE A 38 94.69 -56.56 50.49
C ILE A 38 95.80 -57.61 50.29
N GLN A 39 95.71 -58.44 49.26
CA GLN A 39 96.74 -59.43 48.94
C GLN A 39 98.04 -58.76 48.46
N ALA A 40 97.93 -57.73 47.59
CA ALA A 40 99.08 -56.95 47.14
C ALA A 40 99.82 -56.30 48.32
N ASN A 41 99.10 -55.62 49.22
CA ASN A 41 99.69 -55.00 50.41
C ASN A 41 100.37 -56.02 51.35
N ARG A 42 99.77 -57.20 51.57
CA ARG A 42 100.39 -58.27 52.37
C ARG A 42 101.69 -58.80 51.73
N SER A 43 101.77 -58.86 50.40
CA SER A 43 102.97 -59.26 49.66
C SER A 43 104.09 -58.23 49.78
N ILE A 44 103.79 -56.94 49.55
CA ILE A 44 104.75 -55.83 49.66
C ILE A 44 105.35 -55.75 51.06
N LEU A 45 104.53 -55.96 52.10
CA LEU A 45 105.01 -55.98 53.48
C LEU A 45 105.95 -57.17 53.73
N ALA A 46 105.64 -58.36 53.19
CA ALA A 46 106.52 -59.53 53.30
C ALA A 46 107.88 -59.34 52.62
N GLU A 47 107.92 -58.74 51.42
CA GLU A 47 109.17 -58.39 50.73
C GLU A 47 109.97 -57.32 51.49
N SER A 48 109.30 -56.30 52.02
CA SER A 48 109.95 -55.24 52.80
C SER A 48 110.65 -55.78 54.06
N VAL A 49 110.01 -56.74 54.74
CA VAL A 49 110.57 -57.44 55.91
C VAL A 49 111.75 -58.33 55.52
N ALA A 50 111.64 -59.08 54.41
CA ALA A 50 112.72 -59.94 53.94
C ALA A 50 113.94 -59.13 53.47
N SER A 51 113.73 -58.01 52.76
CA SER A 51 114.78 -57.11 52.29
C SER A 51 115.53 -56.45 53.45
N SER A 52 114.81 -55.85 54.40
CA SER A 52 115.41 -55.25 55.61
C SER A 52 116.16 -56.30 56.45
N SER A 53 115.60 -57.50 56.62
CA SER A 53 116.26 -58.60 57.33
C SER A 53 117.54 -59.07 56.61
N SER A 54 117.53 -59.14 55.28
CA SER A 54 118.73 -59.47 54.47
C SER A 54 119.85 -58.44 54.65
N LEU A 55 119.49 -57.15 54.72
CA LEU A 55 120.45 -56.05 54.91
C LEU A 55 121.11 -56.09 56.30
N PHE A 56 120.34 -56.34 57.36
CA PHE A 56 120.89 -56.55 58.70
C PHE A 56 121.76 -57.82 58.78
N LEU A 57 121.38 -58.89 58.08
CA LEU A 57 122.12 -60.16 58.00
C LEU A 57 123.48 -60.01 57.30
N GLN A 58 123.59 -59.11 56.32
CA GLN A 58 124.87 -58.76 55.69
C GLN A 58 125.83 -58.10 56.69
N LYS A 59 125.32 -57.23 57.56
CA LYS A 59 126.08 -56.64 58.68
C LYS A 59 126.31 -57.61 59.85
N SER A 60 125.73 -58.80 59.80
CA SER A 60 125.71 -59.81 60.88
C SER A 60 125.03 -59.33 62.17
N ASP A 61 124.11 -58.36 62.06
CA ASP A 61 123.36 -57.80 63.18
C ASP A 61 122.03 -58.56 63.37
N PHE A 62 122.12 -59.67 64.10
CA PHE A 62 120.96 -60.51 64.41
C PHE A 62 120.00 -59.86 65.44
N ALA A 63 120.47 -58.90 66.23
CA ALA A 63 119.63 -58.20 67.20
C ALA A 63 118.62 -57.28 66.48
N SER A 64 119.08 -56.54 65.46
CA SER A 64 118.19 -55.71 64.64
C SER A 64 117.20 -56.53 63.80
N ILE A 65 117.56 -57.73 63.31
CA ILE A 65 116.60 -58.63 62.63
C ILE A 65 115.46 -59.03 63.59
N ARG A 66 115.80 -59.40 64.83
CA ARG A 66 114.82 -59.75 65.86
C ARG A 66 113.89 -58.58 66.15
N ALA A 67 114.44 -57.40 66.47
CA ALA A 67 113.65 -56.21 66.79
C ALA A 67 112.72 -55.79 65.63
N ASN A 68 113.17 -55.92 64.38
CA ASN A 68 112.37 -55.63 63.19
C ASN A 68 111.18 -56.60 63.04
N LEU A 69 111.39 -57.91 63.21
CA LEU A 69 110.31 -58.90 63.14
C LEU A 69 109.29 -58.73 64.28
N GLU A 70 109.77 -58.46 65.49
CA GLU A 70 108.94 -58.20 66.67
C GLU A 70 108.07 -56.94 66.47
N PHE A 71 108.67 -55.82 66.04
CA PHE A 71 107.96 -54.58 65.71
C PHE A 71 106.90 -54.73 64.62
N VAL A 72 107.18 -55.53 63.58
CA VAL A 72 106.23 -55.71 62.46
C VAL A 72 105.02 -56.54 62.89
N VAL A 73 105.19 -57.52 63.79
CA VAL A 73 104.08 -58.27 64.38
C VAL A 73 103.24 -57.36 65.27
N GLU A 74 103.84 -56.58 66.17
CA GLU A 74 103.10 -55.64 67.04
C GLU A 74 102.32 -54.57 66.25
N ARG A 75 102.91 -54.04 65.17
CA ARG A 75 102.33 -52.96 64.38
C ARG A 75 101.26 -53.42 63.38
N THR A 76 101.19 -54.71 63.07
CA THR A 76 100.32 -55.25 62.01
C THR A 76 99.23 -56.16 62.61
N PRO A 77 98.03 -55.65 62.97
CA PRO A 77 97.04 -56.41 63.76
C PRO A 77 96.46 -57.65 63.05
N ASP A 78 96.66 -57.77 61.73
CA ASP A 78 96.28 -58.93 60.92
C ASP A 78 97.35 -60.04 60.87
N LEU A 79 98.58 -59.76 61.31
CA LEU A 79 99.72 -60.66 61.29
C LEU A 79 99.80 -61.40 62.64
N LEU A 80 99.53 -62.70 62.65
CA LEU A 80 99.45 -63.50 63.87
C LEU A 80 100.82 -63.98 64.35
N HIS A 81 101.69 -64.34 63.39
CA HIS A 81 103.00 -64.91 63.67
C HIS A 81 103.98 -64.58 62.53
N ALA A 82 105.22 -64.24 62.86
CA ALA A 82 106.33 -64.05 61.93
C ALA A 82 107.50 -64.93 62.36
N SER A 83 108.06 -65.72 61.44
CA SER A 83 109.17 -66.62 61.77
C SER A 83 110.29 -66.59 60.75
N LEU A 84 111.53 -66.54 61.24
CA LEU A 84 112.75 -66.67 60.45
C LEU A 84 113.21 -68.13 60.51
N THR A 85 113.35 -68.78 59.36
CA THR A 85 113.90 -70.15 59.24
C THR A 85 115.19 -70.12 58.45
N ARG A 86 116.26 -70.73 58.96
CA ARG A 86 117.57 -70.83 58.31
C ARG A 86 117.68 -72.12 57.51
N TYR A 87 118.22 -72.07 56.29
CA TYR A 87 118.25 -73.24 55.41
C TYR A 87 119.34 -74.28 55.76
N SER A 88 120.46 -73.87 56.36
CA SER A 88 121.60 -74.76 56.58
C SER A 88 121.41 -75.81 57.69
N ASP A 89 120.58 -75.50 58.69
CA ASP A 89 120.38 -76.31 59.89
C ASP A 89 118.89 -76.49 60.25
N GLY A 90 117.98 -75.87 59.49
CA GLY A 90 116.54 -75.87 59.78
C GLY A 90 116.14 -75.07 61.03
N SER A 91 117.08 -74.36 61.67
CA SER A 91 116.81 -73.57 62.87
C SER A 91 115.77 -72.48 62.59
N LYS A 92 114.81 -72.34 63.50
CA LYS A 92 113.67 -71.44 63.36
C LYS A 92 113.51 -70.59 64.61
N VAL A 93 113.23 -69.30 64.41
CA VAL A 93 112.89 -68.35 65.47
C VAL A 93 111.55 -67.70 65.10
N GLY A 94 110.54 -67.90 65.94
CA GLY A 94 109.18 -67.35 65.78
C GLY A 94 108.90 -66.18 66.72
N PHE A 95 108.09 -65.25 66.26
CA PHE A 95 107.64 -64.05 66.97
C PHE A 95 106.12 -63.89 66.78
N GLY A 96 105.41 -63.47 67.83
CA GLY A 96 103.94 -63.44 67.86
C GLY A 96 103.33 -64.66 68.54
N ASP A 97 102.09 -64.99 68.18
CA ASP A 97 101.34 -66.06 68.84
C ASP A 97 101.94 -67.44 68.52
N GLN A 98 102.50 -68.10 69.54
CA GLN A 98 103.11 -69.42 69.39
C GLN A 98 102.07 -70.55 69.24
N SER A 99 100.83 -70.36 69.68
CA SER A 99 99.76 -71.38 69.52
C SER A 99 99.39 -71.63 68.04
N VAL A 100 99.69 -70.65 67.18
CA VAL A 100 99.44 -70.69 65.74
C VAL A 100 100.48 -71.55 64.99
N GLU A 101 101.64 -71.80 65.60
CA GLU A 101 102.77 -72.49 64.98
C GLU A 101 102.52 -74.00 64.77
N SER A 102 101.75 -74.64 65.67
CA SER A 102 101.37 -76.06 65.59
C SER A 102 100.04 -76.34 64.88
N SER A 103 99.33 -75.31 64.39
CA SER A 103 98.05 -75.50 63.71
C SER A 103 98.26 -75.96 62.26
N SER A 104 97.66 -77.10 61.89
CA SER A 104 97.78 -77.71 60.56
C SER A 104 96.78 -77.17 59.54
N GLU A 105 96.09 -76.06 59.83
CA GLU A 105 95.12 -75.46 58.91
C GLU A 105 95.79 -74.62 57.81
N PRO A 106 95.29 -74.69 56.55
CA PRO A 106 95.80 -73.90 55.44
C PRO A 106 95.51 -72.42 55.68
N THR A 107 96.54 -71.69 56.08
CA THR A 107 96.54 -70.28 56.48
C THR A 107 97.24 -69.42 55.42
N ASP A 108 96.91 -68.12 55.37
CA ASP A 108 97.58 -67.13 54.52
C ASP A 108 99.04 -66.94 55.00
N ARG A 109 99.91 -67.87 54.60
CA ARG A 109 101.34 -67.89 54.90
C ARG A 109 102.11 -67.38 53.69
N LEU A 110 102.66 -66.18 53.80
CA LEU A 110 103.60 -65.61 52.83
C LEU A 110 105.02 -65.94 53.27
N ARG A 111 105.74 -66.71 52.44
CA ARG A 111 107.14 -67.08 52.67
C ARG A 111 108.02 -66.39 51.63
N VAL A 112 108.99 -65.62 52.09
CA VAL A 112 109.92 -64.86 51.26
C VAL A 112 111.36 -65.22 51.64
N PRO A 113 112.25 -65.53 50.68
CA PRO A 113 113.64 -65.85 50.97
C PRO A 113 114.41 -64.63 51.50
N ILE A 114 115.44 -64.89 52.31
CA ILE A 114 116.38 -63.91 52.83
C ILE A 114 117.77 -64.25 52.31
N LEU A 115 118.43 -63.22 51.81
CA LEU A 115 119.71 -63.31 51.13
C LEU A 115 120.86 -62.81 52.03
N ARG A 116 122.06 -63.39 51.87
CA ARG A 116 123.31 -62.90 52.46
C ARG A 116 124.33 -62.69 51.33
N GLY A 117 124.36 -61.48 50.78
CA GLY A 117 124.90 -61.28 49.43
C GLY A 117 124.03 -62.01 48.40
N ASP A 118 124.62 -62.63 47.39
CA ASP A 118 123.88 -63.35 46.33
C ASP A 118 123.43 -64.78 46.69
N ARG A 119 123.44 -65.17 47.97
CA ARG A 119 123.04 -66.52 48.40
C ARG A 119 121.88 -66.50 49.38
N GLU A 120 120.88 -67.34 49.13
CA GLU A 120 119.81 -67.61 50.08
C GLU A 120 120.36 -68.21 51.38
N TRP A 121 120.09 -67.55 52.51
CA TRP A 121 120.50 -67.95 53.85
C TRP A 121 119.35 -68.61 54.62
N GLY A 122 118.13 -68.17 54.34
CA GLY A 122 116.92 -68.62 55.00
C GLY A 122 115.67 -67.99 54.38
N SER A 123 114.58 -67.97 55.12
CA SER A 123 113.31 -67.35 54.70
C SER A 123 112.55 -66.79 55.90
N VAL A 124 111.92 -65.63 55.73
CA VAL A 124 110.85 -65.19 56.65
C VAL A 124 109.52 -65.77 56.16
N THR A 125 108.74 -66.28 57.10
CA THR A 125 107.34 -66.68 56.90
C THR A 125 106.45 -65.80 57.76
N LEU A 126 105.54 -65.06 57.13
CA LEU A 126 104.52 -64.25 57.76
C LEU A 126 103.16 -64.96 57.66
N GLN A 127 102.47 -65.16 58.78
CA GLN A 127 101.20 -65.88 58.86
C GLN A 127 100.08 -64.93 59.28
N TYR A 128 99.17 -64.65 58.35
CA TYR A 128 98.07 -63.71 58.56
C TYR A 128 96.78 -64.40 58.99
N LYS A 129 95.90 -63.62 59.64
CA LYS A 129 94.52 -64.01 59.90
C LYS A 129 93.78 -64.23 58.59
N LYS A 130 93.14 -65.39 58.46
CA LYS A 130 92.38 -65.81 57.28
C LYS A 130 91.28 -64.80 56.97
N LEU A 131 91.23 -64.32 55.74
CA LEU A 131 90.12 -63.51 55.23
C LEU A 131 88.84 -64.37 55.32
N ARG A 132 87.83 -63.90 56.07
CA ARG A 132 86.63 -64.68 56.42
C ARG A 132 85.93 -65.23 55.18
N GLY A 133 85.50 -66.49 55.28
CA GLY A 133 85.02 -67.28 54.14
C GLY A 133 83.65 -66.89 53.59
N GLU A 134 83.55 -67.09 52.28
CA GLU A 134 82.39 -67.04 51.37
C GLU A 134 80.98 -66.93 51.96
N ASN A 135 80.38 -65.74 51.84
CA ASN A 135 78.92 -65.61 51.81
C ASN A 135 78.39 -65.78 50.37
N TRP A 136 77.16 -66.26 50.19
CA TRP A 136 76.54 -66.44 48.86
C TRP A 136 76.53 -65.17 48.01
N LYS A 137 76.42 -63.98 48.65
CA LYS A 137 76.53 -62.67 47.98
C LYS A 137 77.89 -62.46 47.31
N GLU A 138 78.99 -62.87 47.95
CA GLU A 138 80.33 -62.75 47.36
C GLU A 138 80.55 -63.74 46.21
N ARG A 139 79.90 -64.92 46.26
CA ARG A 139 79.93 -65.90 45.17
C ARG A 139 79.17 -65.40 43.94
N LEU A 140 78.09 -64.65 44.13
CA LEU A 140 77.39 -63.94 43.06
C LEU A 140 78.23 -62.78 42.51
N GLN A 141 78.90 -62.00 43.37
CA GLN A 141 79.80 -60.90 42.98
C GLN A 141 81.05 -61.36 42.21
N ARG A 142 81.52 -62.60 42.39
CA ARG A 142 82.66 -63.16 41.64
C ARG A 142 82.33 -63.68 40.26
N SER A 143 81.05 -63.99 39.97
CA SER A 143 80.67 -64.53 38.67
C SER A 143 80.44 -63.39 37.68
N THR A 144 81.35 -63.24 36.71
CA THR A 144 81.19 -62.32 35.57
C THR A 144 79.89 -62.60 34.81
N LEU A 145 79.48 -63.86 34.72
CA LEU A 145 78.18 -64.28 34.18
C LEU A 145 76.99 -63.75 34.99
N ALA A 146 77.09 -63.68 36.33
CA ALA A 146 76.03 -63.11 37.16
C ALA A 146 75.99 -61.57 37.08
N GLN A 147 77.16 -60.91 37.00
CA GLN A 147 77.26 -59.46 36.75
C GLN A 147 76.65 -59.08 35.39
N VAL A 148 77.04 -59.80 34.32
CA VAL A 148 76.46 -59.63 32.98
C VAL A 148 74.96 -59.93 32.99
N GLY A 149 74.52 -61.02 33.64
CA GLY A 149 73.11 -61.34 33.79
C GLY A 149 72.30 -60.24 34.48
N PHE A 150 72.81 -59.67 35.58
CA PHE A 150 72.16 -58.55 36.27
C PHE A 150 72.04 -57.31 35.38
N ILE A 151 73.13 -56.92 34.70
CA ILE A 151 73.13 -55.77 33.79
C ILE A 151 72.16 -55.99 32.62
N VAL A 152 72.17 -57.18 32.01
CA VAL A 152 71.28 -57.53 30.89
C VAL A 152 69.81 -57.52 31.32
N ILE A 153 69.47 -58.10 32.48
CA ILE A 153 68.07 -58.14 32.96
C ILE A 153 67.56 -56.73 33.26
N LEU A 154 68.32 -55.90 34.00
CA LEU A 154 67.90 -54.52 34.30
C LEU A 154 67.79 -53.68 33.02
N SER A 155 68.75 -53.81 32.10
CA SER A 155 68.73 -53.10 30.82
C SER A 155 67.58 -53.57 29.93
N PHE A 156 67.22 -54.86 29.94
CA PHE A 156 66.10 -55.40 29.17
C PHE A 156 64.76 -54.88 29.70
N ILE A 157 64.54 -54.87 31.02
CA ILE A 157 63.31 -54.33 31.62
C ILE A 157 63.20 -52.82 31.35
N GLY A 158 64.29 -52.06 31.56
CA GLY A 158 64.33 -50.63 31.27
C GLY A 158 64.08 -50.32 29.79
N PHE A 159 64.67 -51.10 28.88
CA PHE A 159 64.46 -50.97 27.44
C PHE A 159 63.04 -51.37 27.02
N TYR A 160 62.47 -52.43 27.59
CA TYR A 160 61.08 -52.84 27.32
C TYR A 160 60.08 -51.73 27.69
N LEU A 161 60.23 -51.13 28.87
CA LEU A 161 59.40 -50.00 29.32
C LEU A 161 59.60 -48.75 28.44
N TYR A 162 60.84 -48.45 28.07
CA TYR A 162 61.17 -47.33 27.17
C TYR A 162 60.58 -47.53 25.77
N LEU A 163 60.77 -48.72 25.18
CA LEU A 163 60.26 -49.09 23.87
C LEU A 163 58.73 -49.13 23.86
N GLY A 164 58.08 -49.61 24.93
CA GLY A 164 56.63 -49.55 25.08
C GLY A 164 56.07 -48.12 25.11
N LYS A 165 56.74 -47.20 25.83
CA LYS A 165 56.41 -45.76 25.80
C LYS A 165 56.65 -45.15 24.43
N MET A 166 57.76 -45.48 23.77
CA MET A 166 58.11 -44.95 22.46
C MET A 166 57.18 -45.47 21.35
N LEU A 167 56.84 -46.76 21.34
CA LEU A 167 55.91 -47.35 20.36
C LEU A 167 54.50 -46.77 20.50
N LYS A 168 54.03 -46.50 21.72
CA LYS A 168 52.78 -45.74 21.93
C LYS A 168 52.80 -44.35 21.29
N GLN A 169 53.96 -43.72 21.13
CA GLN A 169 54.14 -42.44 20.42
C GLN A 169 54.38 -42.61 18.91
N LEU A 170 54.60 -43.82 18.41
CA LEU A 170 54.90 -44.11 17.00
C LEU A 170 53.80 -44.84 16.22
N ASN A 171 52.66 -45.19 16.84
CA ASN A 171 51.50 -45.74 16.13
C ASN A 171 50.79 -44.61 15.32
N PRO A 172 50.94 -44.52 13.99
CA PRO A 172 50.45 -43.38 13.21
C PRO A 172 49.01 -43.56 12.72
N SER A 173 48.42 -44.75 12.94
CA SER A 173 47.14 -45.18 12.35
C SER A 173 45.93 -44.99 13.27
N THR A 174 46.12 -44.49 14.50
CA THR A 174 45.05 -44.32 15.50
C THR A 174 45.11 -43.01 16.28
N ALA A 175 46.26 -42.31 16.28
CA ALA A 175 46.40 -40.98 16.86
C ALA A 175 46.56 -39.93 15.76
N VAL A 176 45.47 -39.26 15.39
CA VAL A 176 45.55 -38.02 14.60
C VAL A 176 46.48 -37.06 15.35
N PRO A 177 47.53 -36.50 14.70
CA PRO A 177 48.47 -35.64 15.41
C PRO A 177 47.74 -34.48 16.10
N ALA A 178 48.08 -34.18 17.35
CA ALA A 178 47.35 -33.18 18.14
C ALA A 178 47.24 -31.80 17.46
N ARG A 179 48.21 -31.44 16.62
CA ARG A 179 48.18 -30.22 15.78
C ARG A 179 47.15 -30.27 14.65
N VAL A 180 46.88 -31.44 14.09
CA VAL A 180 45.85 -31.65 13.06
C VAL A 180 44.48 -31.66 13.70
N ARG A 181 44.29 -32.36 14.83
CA ARG A 181 43.05 -32.30 15.62
C ARG A 181 42.73 -30.85 16.00
N SER A 182 43.67 -30.17 16.66
CA SER A 182 43.52 -28.75 17.05
C SER A 182 43.28 -27.79 15.89
N ALA A 183 43.72 -28.10 14.66
CA ALA A 183 43.45 -27.27 13.49
C ALA A 183 42.04 -27.52 12.90
N LEU A 184 41.54 -28.75 13.02
CA LEU A 184 40.16 -29.12 12.63
C LEU A 184 39.14 -28.62 13.66
N ASP A 185 39.51 -28.61 14.95
CA ASP A 185 38.70 -28.05 16.05
C ASP A 185 38.55 -26.52 15.97
N THR A 186 39.44 -25.81 15.28
CA THR A 186 39.30 -24.36 15.03
C THR A 186 38.45 -24.01 13.81
N ILE A 187 37.96 -25.01 13.06
CA ILE A 187 37.08 -24.78 11.91
C ILE A 187 35.62 -24.75 12.40
N ALA A 188 34.87 -23.72 11.99
CA ALA A 188 33.48 -23.54 12.36
C ALA A 188 32.50 -24.48 11.64
N GLU A 189 32.84 -24.93 10.42
CA GLU A 189 32.10 -26.00 9.74
C GLU A 189 32.19 -27.32 10.52
N SER A 190 31.10 -28.09 10.51
CA SER A 190 31.06 -29.41 11.14
C SER A 190 31.82 -30.42 10.28
N LEU A 191 32.92 -30.96 10.80
CA LEU A 191 33.83 -31.85 10.07
C LEU A 191 33.94 -33.22 10.75
N ILE A 192 33.63 -34.27 9.98
CA ILE A 192 33.84 -35.65 10.39
C ILE A 192 34.69 -36.41 9.37
N VAL A 193 35.45 -37.39 9.86
CA VAL A 193 36.18 -38.33 9.02
C VAL A 193 35.69 -39.73 9.33
N VAL A 194 35.25 -40.46 8.30
CA VAL A 194 34.79 -41.85 8.41
C VAL A 194 35.79 -42.82 7.79
N ASN A 195 35.90 -44.03 8.34
CA ASN A 195 36.70 -45.10 7.76
C ASN A 195 35.91 -45.91 6.70
N ARG A 196 36.52 -46.97 6.14
CA ARG A 196 35.88 -47.87 5.14
C ARG A 196 34.61 -48.58 5.59
N LYS A 197 34.31 -48.62 6.89
CA LYS A 197 33.08 -49.20 7.44
C LYS A 197 32.05 -48.13 7.83
N GLU A 198 32.29 -46.87 7.45
CA GLU A 198 31.48 -45.70 7.84
C GLU A 198 31.54 -45.37 9.35
N GLU A 199 32.48 -45.96 10.10
CA GLU A 199 32.72 -45.62 11.51
C GLU A 199 33.51 -44.30 11.58
N ILE A 200 33.08 -43.36 12.44
CA ILE A 200 33.75 -42.07 12.66
C ILE A 200 35.11 -42.31 13.32
N VAL A 201 36.18 -41.79 12.70
CA VAL A 201 37.56 -41.83 13.24
C VAL A 201 38.08 -40.46 13.67
N LEU A 202 37.38 -39.39 13.31
CA LEU A 202 37.54 -38.05 13.85
C LEU A 202 36.22 -37.30 13.70
N ALA A 203 35.83 -36.56 14.74
CA ALA A 203 34.88 -35.46 14.67
C ALA A 203 35.58 -34.21 15.23
N ASN A 204 35.33 -33.04 14.65
CA ASN A 204 35.76 -31.78 15.24
C ASN A 204 34.76 -31.28 16.30
N THR A 205 35.19 -30.26 17.04
CA THR A 205 34.38 -29.62 18.09
C THR A 205 33.04 -29.10 17.56
N ALA A 206 32.98 -28.49 16.36
CA ALA A 206 31.74 -28.00 15.77
C ALA A 206 30.69 -29.12 15.53
N PHE A 207 31.10 -30.27 15.00
CA PHE A 207 30.17 -31.41 14.85
C PHE A 207 29.74 -31.98 16.21
N ALA A 208 30.65 -32.04 17.17
CA ALA A 208 30.37 -32.53 18.51
C ALA A 208 29.35 -31.65 19.27
N GLU A 209 29.44 -30.32 19.10
CA GLU A 209 28.45 -29.35 19.58
C GLU A 209 27.10 -29.53 18.86
N LEU A 210 27.11 -29.68 17.52
CA LEU A 210 25.89 -29.88 16.72
C LEU A 210 25.08 -31.11 17.16
N VAL A 211 25.73 -32.23 17.49
CA VAL A 211 25.06 -33.45 17.97
C VAL A 211 25.01 -33.57 19.49
N GLN A 212 25.38 -32.51 20.23
CA GLN A 212 25.42 -32.41 21.69
C GLN A 212 26.09 -33.62 22.39
N ARG A 213 27.20 -34.12 21.84
CA ARG A 213 27.95 -35.28 22.38
C ARG A 213 29.44 -35.00 22.52
N ASP A 214 30.05 -35.70 23.47
CA ASP A 214 31.50 -35.66 23.69
C ASP A 214 32.27 -36.22 22.46
N PRO A 215 33.27 -35.50 21.92
CA PRO A 215 34.07 -35.96 20.78
C PRO A 215 34.68 -37.36 20.94
N GLU A 216 35.02 -37.79 22.17
CA GLU A 216 35.58 -39.13 22.41
C GLU A 216 34.53 -40.24 22.30
N LYS A 217 33.25 -39.93 22.53
CA LYS A 217 32.14 -40.90 22.42
C LYS A 217 31.65 -41.11 20.99
N LEU A 218 31.90 -40.15 20.11
CA LEU A 218 31.58 -40.23 18.68
C LEU A 218 32.54 -41.16 17.92
N LEU A 219 33.73 -41.44 18.46
CA LEU A 219 34.74 -42.28 17.82
C LEU A 219 34.30 -43.76 17.79
N GLY A 220 34.24 -44.33 16.59
CA GLY A 220 33.78 -45.70 16.33
C GLY A 220 32.27 -45.84 16.11
N GLU A 221 31.50 -44.77 16.30
CA GLU A 221 30.06 -44.76 15.99
C GLU A 221 29.86 -44.69 14.45
N PRO A 222 28.90 -45.42 13.85
CA PRO A 222 28.61 -45.30 12.42
C PRO A 222 28.04 -43.92 12.09
N ALA A 223 28.53 -43.25 11.04
CA ALA A 223 28.02 -41.93 10.64
C ALA A 223 26.52 -41.93 10.25
N LYS A 224 25.97 -43.08 9.85
CA LYS A 224 24.54 -43.29 9.59
C LYS A 224 23.66 -43.51 10.82
N SER A 225 24.21 -43.34 12.04
CA SER A 225 23.44 -43.50 13.30
C SER A 225 22.64 -42.26 13.70
N PHE A 226 22.97 -41.09 13.13
CA PHE A 226 22.23 -39.85 13.31
C PHE A 226 21.00 -39.81 12.38
N ASP A 227 19.99 -39.03 12.76
CA ASP A 227 18.69 -38.97 12.08
C ASP A 227 18.74 -38.10 10.83
N TRP A 228 19.42 -38.62 9.81
CA TRP A 228 19.56 -38.01 8.48
C TRP A 228 18.33 -38.27 7.61
N ILE A 229 17.85 -37.22 6.95
CA ILE A 229 16.72 -37.28 6.02
C ILE A 229 17.23 -36.87 4.62
N ILE A 230 17.34 -37.86 3.72
CA ILE A 230 17.73 -37.69 2.32
C ILE A 230 16.46 -37.70 1.45
N SER A 231 16.40 -36.77 0.49
CA SER A 231 15.28 -36.64 -0.46
C SER A 231 15.59 -37.35 -1.78
N THR A 232 15.37 -38.66 -1.85
CA THR A 232 15.53 -39.47 -3.06
C THR A 232 14.29 -40.31 -3.35
N ASP A 233 13.81 -40.31 -4.61
CA ASP A 233 12.66 -41.10 -5.11
C ASP A 233 12.92 -42.63 -5.19
N THR A 234 13.88 -43.14 -4.42
CA THR A 234 14.35 -44.53 -4.46
C THR A 234 14.42 -45.14 -3.07
N ASP A 235 13.96 -46.39 -2.91
CA ASP A 235 13.93 -47.13 -1.63
C ASP A 235 15.32 -47.34 -0.97
N GLU A 236 16.42 -47.13 -1.69
CA GLU A 236 17.78 -47.16 -1.11
C GLU A 236 18.25 -45.75 -0.70
N GLN A 237 18.33 -45.50 0.61
CA GLN A 237 19.02 -44.34 1.17
C GLN A 237 20.54 -44.46 0.98
N VAL A 238 21.05 -43.91 -0.13
CA VAL A 238 22.50 -43.83 -0.37
C VAL A 238 23.04 -42.50 0.15
N TYR A 239 23.89 -42.55 1.17
CA TYR A 239 24.52 -41.37 1.74
C TYR A 239 25.65 -40.82 0.84
N PRO A 240 25.87 -39.49 0.77
CA PRO A 240 26.92 -38.89 -0.05
C PRO A 240 28.33 -39.45 0.26
N TRP A 241 28.62 -39.74 1.53
CA TRP A 241 29.89 -40.36 1.93
C TRP A 241 30.01 -41.84 1.54
N THR A 242 28.90 -42.58 1.53
CA THR A 242 28.86 -43.96 1.01
C THR A 242 29.14 -43.95 -0.50
N GLN A 243 28.57 -43.01 -1.24
CA GLN A 243 28.87 -42.81 -2.65
C GLN A 243 30.35 -42.49 -2.87
N THR A 244 30.94 -41.53 -2.17
CA THR A 244 32.38 -41.20 -2.27
C THR A 244 33.30 -42.36 -1.83
N LEU A 245 32.90 -43.18 -0.84
CA LEU A 245 33.64 -44.38 -0.44
C LEU A 245 33.70 -45.43 -1.56
N VAL A 246 32.61 -45.60 -2.30
CA VAL A 246 32.47 -46.60 -3.38
C VAL A 246 33.06 -46.10 -4.70
N SER A 247 32.77 -44.86 -5.11
CA SER A 247 33.23 -44.28 -6.37
C SER A 247 34.72 -43.89 -6.33
N GLY A 248 35.20 -43.45 -5.18
CA GLY A 248 36.51 -42.80 -5.05
C GLY A 248 36.56 -41.36 -5.57
N GLU A 249 35.43 -40.80 -6.01
CA GLU A 249 35.30 -39.43 -6.50
C GLU A 249 34.62 -38.51 -5.46
N PRO A 250 35.01 -37.23 -5.36
CA PRO A 250 34.44 -36.30 -4.40
C PRO A 250 33.00 -35.92 -4.78
N VAL A 251 32.11 -35.91 -3.80
CA VAL A 251 30.74 -35.39 -3.91
C VAL A 251 30.67 -34.01 -3.25
N ARG A 252 29.98 -33.05 -3.86
CA ARG A 252 29.94 -31.65 -3.42
C ARG A 252 28.58 -31.01 -3.68
N GLY A 253 28.10 -30.23 -2.72
CA GLY A 253 26.84 -29.49 -2.86
C GLY A 253 25.58 -30.32 -2.59
N ASP A 254 25.72 -31.56 -2.11
CA ASP A 254 24.57 -32.42 -1.81
C ASP A 254 23.81 -31.87 -0.60
N MET A 255 22.51 -31.68 -0.75
CA MET A 255 21.64 -31.18 0.32
C MET A 255 21.03 -32.35 1.09
N ILE A 256 21.35 -32.46 2.38
CA ILE A 256 20.68 -33.39 3.30
C ILE A 256 20.06 -32.65 4.47
N TRP A 257 18.99 -33.21 5.02
CA TRP A 257 18.41 -32.73 6.26
C TRP A 257 18.88 -33.61 7.43
N MET A 258 18.89 -33.07 8.64
CA MET A 258 19.09 -33.83 9.87
C MET A 258 18.15 -33.29 10.93
N ASN A 259 17.56 -34.16 11.75
CA ASN A 259 16.94 -33.74 13.00
C ASN A 259 18.05 -33.67 14.07
N ASP A 260 18.22 -32.51 14.72
CA ASP A 260 19.15 -32.40 15.84
C ASP A 260 18.59 -33.05 17.12
N THR A 261 19.38 -33.05 18.20
CA THR A 261 19.02 -33.69 19.47
C THR A 261 17.81 -33.05 20.17
N GLU A 262 17.38 -31.85 19.73
CA GLU A 262 16.20 -31.15 20.24
C GLU A 262 14.97 -31.37 19.33
N GLY A 263 15.13 -32.14 18.24
CA GLY A 263 14.09 -32.41 17.25
C GLY A 263 13.92 -31.29 16.22
N VAL A 264 14.85 -30.32 16.17
CA VAL A 264 14.82 -29.24 15.17
C VAL A 264 15.42 -29.76 13.87
N ARG A 265 14.65 -29.64 12.79
CA ARG A 265 15.07 -30.07 11.46
C ARG A 265 15.97 -29.01 10.82
N ARG A 266 17.25 -29.36 10.61
CA ARG A 266 18.29 -28.53 9.99
C ARG A 266 18.64 -29.03 8.60
N LYS A 267 19.12 -28.12 7.75
CA LYS A 267 19.55 -28.37 6.37
C LYS A 267 21.04 -28.16 6.23
N PHE A 268 21.73 -29.14 5.67
CA PHE A 268 23.18 -29.11 5.48
C PHE A 268 23.55 -29.23 4.01
N ILE A 269 24.49 -28.38 3.57
CA ILE A 269 25.28 -28.65 2.38
C ILE A 269 26.41 -29.59 2.77
N VAL A 270 26.50 -30.73 2.07
CA VAL A 270 27.45 -31.80 2.35
C VAL A 270 28.54 -31.84 1.27
N ASN A 271 29.79 -31.88 1.73
CA ASN A 271 30.95 -32.01 0.86
C ASN A 271 31.80 -33.20 1.30
N CYS A 272 31.82 -34.26 0.50
CA CYS A 272 32.53 -35.51 0.76
C CYS A 272 33.80 -35.59 -0.10
N SER A 273 34.97 -35.64 0.55
CA SER A 273 36.28 -35.76 -0.10
C SER A 273 36.97 -37.09 0.26
N PRO A 274 37.37 -37.91 -0.74
CA PRO A 274 38.00 -39.21 -0.48
C PRO A 274 39.42 -39.04 0.05
N ILE A 275 39.72 -39.72 1.17
CA ILE A 275 41.07 -39.75 1.74
C ILE A 275 41.80 -40.98 1.19
N THR A 276 42.91 -40.77 0.48
CA THR A 276 43.67 -41.85 -0.15
C THR A 276 44.49 -42.64 0.89
N GLY A 277 44.28 -43.97 0.92
CA GLY A 277 45.13 -44.87 1.69
C GLY A 277 46.42 -45.23 0.96
N GLY A 278 47.41 -45.78 1.68
CA GLY A 278 48.78 -46.04 1.16
C GLY A 278 48.92 -46.98 -0.05
N ASN A 279 47.83 -47.56 -0.56
CA ASN A 279 47.80 -48.45 -1.72
C ASN A 279 46.90 -47.93 -2.86
N GLY A 280 46.63 -46.62 -2.94
CA GLY A 280 45.81 -46.02 -4.01
C GLY A 280 44.32 -46.35 -3.97
N LYS A 281 43.84 -46.96 -2.88
CA LYS A 281 42.42 -47.20 -2.59
C LYS A 281 41.95 -46.25 -1.49
N THR A 282 40.76 -45.68 -1.61
CA THR A 282 40.09 -44.85 -0.59
C THR A 282 40.21 -45.49 0.79
N GLY A 283 40.81 -44.80 1.76
CA GLY A 283 41.00 -45.27 3.13
C GLY A 283 39.89 -44.81 4.08
N GLY A 284 39.23 -43.71 3.72
CA GLY A 284 38.13 -43.08 4.44
C GLY A 284 37.63 -41.86 3.65
N VAL A 285 36.67 -41.12 4.21
CA VAL A 285 36.12 -39.89 3.61
C VAL A 285 36.12 -38.79 4.66
N LEU A 286 36.56 -37.59 4.25
CA LEU A 286 36.34 -36.34 4.98
C LEU A 286 34.99 -35.77 4.54
N ILE A 287 34.12 -35.47 5.49
CA ILE A 287 32.78 -34.93 5.27
C ILE A 287 32.76 -33.56 5.94
N SER A 288 32.48 -32.50 5.17
CA SER A 288 32.07 -31.20 5.73
C SER A 288 30.55 -31.06 5.65
N LEU A 289 29.99 -30.46 6.69
CA LEU A 289 28.58 -30.18 6.90
C LEU A 289 28.46 -28.69 7.24
N ASP A 290 27.86 -27.91 6.34
CA ASP A 290 27.60 -26.48 6.52
C ASP A 290 26.09 -26.24 6.76
N ASP A 291 25.74 -25.63 7.90
CA ASP A 291 24.33 -25.41 8.31
C ASP A 291 23.77 -24.18 7.58
N VAL A 292 23.02 -24.44 6.51
CA VAL A 292 22.42 -23.39 5.67
C VAL A 292 20.99 -23.05 6.07
N THR A 293 20.47 -23.61 7.17
CA THR A 293 19.08 -23.44 7.61
C THR A 293 18.71 -21.97 7.81
N LEU A 294 19.56 -21.20 8.51
CA LEU A 294 19.34 -19.77 8.74
C LEU A 294 19.49 -18.93 7.45
N LEU A 295 20.30 -19.40 6.49
CA LEU A 295 20.56 -18.69 5.25
C LEU A 295 19.37 -18.83 4.29
N GLU A 296 18.83 -20.03 4.12
CA GLU A 296 17.58 -20.24 3.35
C GLU A 296 16.39 -19.53 3.99
N GLN A 297 16.25 -19.55 5.33
CA GLN A 297 15.17 -18.83 6.02
C GLN A 297 15.20 -17.32 5.70
N LYS A 298 16.39 -16.71 5.73
CA LYS A 298 16.58 -15.31 5.37
C LYS A 298 16.40 -15.04 3.88
N GLU A 299 16.78 -15.96 3.00
CA GLU A 299 16.57 -15.84 1.56
C GLU A 299 15.07 -15.87 1.22
N VAL A 300 14.31 -16.77 1.83
CA VAL A 300 12.84 -16.84 1.70
C VAL A 300 12.18 -15.59 2.27
N GLU A 301 12.62 -15.09 3.43
CA GLU A 301 12.12 -13.84 4.01
C GLU A 301 12.42 -12.61 3.12
N LEU A 302 13.64 -12.53 2.57
CA LEU A 302 14.03 -11.47 1.63
C LEU A 302 13.26 -11.53 0.31
N LEU A 303 13.06 -12.72 -0.25
CA LEU A 303 12.25 -12.92 -1.47
C LEU A 303 10.81 -12.45 -1.22
N ARG A 304 10.19 -12.88 -0.11
CA ARG A 304 8.84 -12.46 0.26
C ARG A 304 8.74 -10.95 0.46
N SER A 305 9.65 -10.34 1.23
CA SER A 305 9.65 -8.89 1.46
C SER A 305 9.87 -8.10 0.16
N LYS A 306 10.69 -8.64 -0.75
CA LYS A 306 10.89 -8.07 -2.09
C LYS A 306 9.62 -8.18 -2.95
N GLU A 307 8.94 -9.32 -2.96
CA GLU A 307 7.67 -9.50 -3.70
C GLU A 307 6.57 -8.58 -3.15
N GLU A 308 6.46 -8.44 -1.83
CA GLU A 308 5.54 -7.50 -1.17
C GLU A 308 5.85 -6.04 -1.60
N ALA A 309 7.12 -5.64 -1.66
CA ALA A 309 7.54 -4.31 -2.10
C ALA A 309 7.35 -4.08 -3.62
N GLU A 310 7.66 -5.06 -4.46
CA GLU A 310 7.46 -4.98 -5.92
C GLU A 310 5.96 -4.90 -6.27
N ASN A 311 5.11 -5.67 -5.57
CA ASN A 311 3.66 -5.61 -5.75
C ASN A 311 3.09 -4.24 -5.35
N ALA A 312 3.46 -3.72 -4.17
CA ALA A 312 3.05 -2.39 -3.72
C ALA A 312 3.48 -1.28 -4.70
N ASN A 313 4.71 -1.36 -5.25
CA ASN A 313 5.20 -0.40 -6.23
C ASN A 313 4.47 -0.49 -7.58
N ARG A 314 4.06 -1.71 -8.01
CA ARG A 314 3.23 -1.90 -9.20
C ARG A 314 1.84 -1.30 -9.00
N THR A 315 1.14 -1.62 -7.92
CA THR A 315 -0.18 -1.04 -7.58
C THR A 315 -0.14 0.48 -7.53
N LYS A 316 0.92 1.06 -6.94
CA LYS A 316 1.13 2.52 -6.93
C LYS A 316 1.36 3.13 -8.33
N SER A 317 2.00 2.39 -9.22
CA SER A 317 2.22 2.82 -10.62
C SER A 317 0.93 2.76 -11.45
N GLU A 318 0.14 1.69 -11.25
CA GLU A 318 -1.18 1.52 -11.86
C GLU A 318 -2.16 2.61 -11.38
N PHE A 319 -2.16 2.92 -10.08
CA PHE A 319 -2.89 4.05 -9.50
C PHE A 319 -2.58 5.38 -10.20
N LEU A 320 -1.31 5.77 -10.27
CA LEU A 320 -0.90 7.04 -10.88
C LEU A 320 -1.27 7.11 -12.38
N SER A 321 -1.18 5.99 -13.09
CA SER A 321 -1.62 5.89 -14.49
C SER A 321 -3.12 6.11 -14.61
N ASN A 322 -3.92 5.41 -13.81
CA ASN A 322 -5.38 5.51 -13.84
C ASN A 322 -5.86 6.93 -13.48
N MET A 323 -5.34 7.53 -12.39
CA MET A 323 -5.68 8.91 -12.04
C MET A 323 -5.26 9.91 -13.12
N SER A 324 -4.13 9.71 -13.78
CA SER A 324 -3.70 10.56 -14.90
C SER A 324 -4.65 10.49 -16.10
N HIS A 325 -5.35 9.38 -16.31
CA HIS A 325 -6.36 9.22 -17.36
C HIS A 325 -7.72 9.80 -16.96
N GLU A 326 -8.16 9.52 -15.73
CA GLU A 326 -9.43 10.02 -15.20
C GLU A 326 -9.42 11.54 -14.98
N ILE A 327 -8.28 12.15 -14.62
CA ILE A 327 -8.13 13.63 -14.54
C ILE A 327 -8.11 14.27 -15.93
N ARG A 328 -7.41 13.66 -16.91
CA ARG A 328 -7.20 14.24 -18.24
C ARG A 328 -8.50 14.33 -19.04
N THR A 329 -9.40 13.37 -18.88
CA THR A 329 -10.63 13.26 -19.68
C THR A 329 -11.59 14.45 -19.47
N PRO A 330 -12.08 14.76 -18.24
CA PRO A 330 -12.91 15.94 -17.99
C PRO A 330 -12.16 17.24 -18.28
N MET A 331 -10.87 17.33 -17.95
CA MET A 331 -10.05 18.52 -18.25
C MET A 331 -9.97 18.81 -19.76
N THR A 332 -9.84 17.77 -20.59
CA THR A 332 -9.85 17.91 -22.06
C THR A 332 -11.22 18.37 -22.57
N ALA A 333 -12.32 17.86 -21.98
CA ALA A 333 -13.66 18.31 -22.31
C ALA A 333 -13.87 19.79 -21.96
N ILE A 334 -13.49 20.22 -20.74
CA ILE A 334 -13.56 21.61 -20.28
C ILE A 334 -12.81 22.53 -21.24
N LEU A 335 -11.54 22.23 -21.53
CA LEU A 335 -10.71 23.04 -22.43
C LEU A 335 -11.28 23.07 -23.86
N GLY A 336 -11.74 21.93 -24.37
CA GLY A 336 -12.32 21.80 -25.71
C GLY A 336 -13.60 22.62 -25.88
N PHE A 337 -14.58 22.46 -24.99
CA PHE A 337 -15.84 23.21 -25.06
C PHE A 337 -15.64 24.70 -24.77
N THR A 338 -14.73 25.07 -23.87
CA THR A 338 -14.38 26.47 -23.62
C THR A 338 -13.79 27.13 -24.87
N GLU A 339 -12.92 26.44 -25.61
CA GLU A 339 -12.33 26.96 -26.85
C GLU A 339 -13.37 27.03 -28.00
N VAL A 340 -14.33 26.10 -28.05
CA VAL A 340 -15.47 26.16 -29.00
C VAL A 340 -16.37 27.37 -28.73
N LEU A 341 -16.66 27.65 -27.45
CA LEU A 341 -17.41 28.84 -27.02
C LEU A 341 -16.64 30.14 -27.34
N LYS A 342 -15.36 30.23 -26.98
CA LYS A 342 -14.50 31.40 -27.24
C LYS A 342 -14.36 31.74 -28.73
N ARG A 343 -14.46 30.75 -29.63
CA ARG A 343 -14.39 30.95 -31.08
C ARG A 343 -15.74 31.26 -31.74
N GLY A 344 -16.83 31.31 -30.97
CA GLY A 344 -18.17 31.60 -31.50
C GLY A 344 -18.72 30.53 -32.45
N TYR A 345 -18.25 29.27 -32.34
CA TYR A 345 -18.72 28.19 -33.22
C TYR A 345 -20.11 27.65 -32.84
N SER A 346 -20.63 27.96 -31.64
CA SER A 346 -22.02 27.71 -31.28
C SER A 346 -22.95 28.63 -32.08
N LYS A 347 -23.69 28.07 -33.04
CA LYS A 347 -24.60 28.82 -33.93
C LYS A 347 -25.94 29.18 -33.29
N ASP A 348 -26.23 28.67 -32.11
CA ASP A 348 -27.49 28.79 -31.41
C ASP A 348 -27.29 28.72 -29.89
N GLN A 349 -28.23 29.32 -29.14
CA GLN A 349 -28.15 29.43 -27.69
C GLN A 349 -28.30 28.07 -26.97
N SER A 350 -28.96 27.07 -27.60
CA SER A 350 -29.09 25.72 -27.03
C SER A 350 -27.76 24.95 -27.10
N SER A 351 -27.01 25.07 -28.20
CA SER A 351 -25.66 24.48 -28.30
C SER A 351 -24.67 25.14 -27.33
N SER A 352 -24.73 26.47 -27.15
CA SER A 352 -23.93 27.15 -26.13
C SER A 352 -24.25 26.67 -24.72
N GLN A 353 -25.55 26.51 -24.40
CA GLN A 353 -25.96 25.98 -23.09
C GLN A 353 -25.44 24.55 -22.88
N LYS A 354 -25.61 23.65 -23.86
CA LYS A 354 -25.07 22.27 -23.78
C LYS A 354 -23.56 22.23 -23.57
N HIS A 355 -22.80 23.14 -24.18
CA HIS A 355 -21.36 23.24 -23.95
C HIS A 355 -21.04 23.70 -22.52
N LEU A 356 -21.77 24.69 -21.99
CA LEU A 356 -21.65 25.15 -20.60
C LEU A 356 -22.04 24.05 -19.60
N ASP A 357 -23.17 23.37 -19.80
CA ASP A 357 -23.64 22.24 -18.98
C ASP A 357 -22.61 21.10 -18.96
N THR A 358 -21.90 20.88 -20.07
CA THR A 358 -20.83 19.87 -20.18
C THR A 358 -19.55 20.32 -19.47
N ILE A 359 -19.21 21.61 -19.50
CA ILE A 359 -18.10 22.19 -18.74
C ILE A 359 -18.38 22.07 -17.24
N ASP A 360 -19.56 22.49 -16.78
CA ASP A 360 -19.98 22.41 -15.37
C ASP A 360 -19.94 20.97 -14.86
N ARG A 361 -20.58 20.03 -15.58
CA ARG A 361 -20.57 18.60 -15.21
C ARG A 361 -19.16 18.02 -15.17
N SER A 362 -18.30 18.39 -16.12
CA SER A 362 -16.90 17.94 -16.15
C SER A 362 -16.08 18.54 -15.01
N GLY A 363 -16.33 19.80 -14.64
CA GLY A 363 -15.69 20.49 -13.53
C GLY A 363 -16.06 19.90 -12.18
N LYS A 364 -17.37 19.67 -11.95
CA LYS A 364 -17.89 18.99 -10.76
C LYS A 364 -17.30 17.59 -10.61
N HIS A 365 -17.30 16.79 -11.68
CA HIS A 365 -16.71 15.45 -11.65
C HIS A 365 -15.19 15.46 -11.37
N LEU A 366 -14.45 16.41 -11.94
CA LEU A 366 -13.02 16.56 -11.66
C LEU A 366 -12.76 16.95 -10.18
N LEU A 367 -13.60 17.81 -9.60
CA LEU A 367 -13.51 18.21 -8.20
C LEU A 367 -13.84 17.05 -7.25
N GLU A 368 -14.90 16.29 -7.52
CA GLU A 368 -15.22 15.04 -6.81
C GLU A 368 -14.03 14.08 -6.82
N LEU A 369 -13.43 13.86 -8.00
CA LEU A 369 -12.30 12.95 -8.17
C LEU A 369 -11.03 13.41 -7.43
N ILE A 370 -10.74 14.71 -7.42
CA ILE A 370 -9.62 15.28 -6.64
C ILE A 370 -9.88 15.11 -5.14
N ASN A 371 -11.11 15.34 -4.68
CA ASN A 371 -11.48 15.16 -3.28
C ASN A 371 -11.38 13.68 -2.84
N ASP A 372 -11.84 12.75 -3.67
CA ASP A 372 -11.68 11.30 -3.45
C ASP A 372 -10.19 10.91 -3.29
N ILE A 373 -9.30 11.41 -4.15
CA ILE A 373 -7.84 11.16 -4.04
C ILE A 373 -7.27 11.75 -2.75
N LEU A 374 -7.69 12.96 -2.37
CA LEU A 374 -7.22 13.61 -1.15
C LEU A 374 -7.71 12.91 0.12
N ASP A 375 -8.96 12.44 0.14
CA ASP A 375 -9.50 11.66 1.26
C ASP A 375 -8.83 10.27 1.34
N LEU A 376 -8.59 9.57 0.23
CA LEU A 376 -7.79 8.34 0.23
C LEU A 376 -6.38 8.59 0.82
N SER A 377 -5.72 9.67 0.41
CA SER A 377 -4.38 10.00 0.92
C SER A 377 -4.37 10.32 2.42
N LYS A 378 -5.42 10.96 2.94
CA LYS A 378 -5.61 11.17 4.40
C LYS A 378 -5.86 9.85 5.14
N VAL A 379 -6.59 8.91 4.54
CA VAL A 379 -6.81 7.57 5.09
C VAL A 379 -5.50 6.78 5.16
N GLU A 380 -4.76 6.67 4.04
CA GLU A 380 -3.49 5.92 3.98
C GLU A 380 -2.42 6.45 4.94
N SER A 381 -2.39 7.77 5.16
CA SER A 381 -1.46 8.40 6.10
C SER A 381 -1.90 8.36 7.57
N GLY A 382 -3.10 7.82 7.86
CA GLY A 382 -3.69 7.85 9.21
C GLY A 382 -4.04 9.27 9.68
N ALA A 383 -4.09 10.24 8.78
CA ALA A 383 -4.33 11.66 9.06
C ALA A 383 -5.81 12.06 8.93
N LEU A 384 -6.72 11.08 8.77
CA LEU A 384 -8.16 11.31 8.75
C LEU A 384 -8.65 11.70 10.16
N SER A 385 -8.76 12.99 10.43
CA SER A 385 -9.48 13.52 11.59
C SER A 385 -10.98 13.40 11.37
N VAL A 386 -11.65 12.64 12.23
CA VAL A 386 -13.12 12.51 12.25
C VAL A 386 -13.69 13.36 13.38
N GLU A 387 -14.76 14.09 13.08
CA GLU A 387 -15.46 14.90 14.05
C GLU A 387 -16.36 14.04 14.96
N SER A 388 -16.72 14.57 16.12
CA SER A 388 -17.75 13.96 16.97
C SER A 388 -18.54 15.09 17.60
N ILE A 389 -19.56 15.52 16.85
CA ILE A 389 -20.47 16.62 17.18
C ILE A 389 -21.90 16.10 17.19
N SER A 390 -22.81 16.84 17.83
CA SER A 390 -24.22 16.46 17.90
C SER A 390 -24.87 16.68 16.53
N CYS A 391 -25.40 15.64 15.90
CA CYS A 391 -26.07 15.74 14.60
C CYS A 391 -27.34 14.87 14.53
N GLN A 392 -28.29 15.28 13.69
CA GLN A 392 -29.59 14.61 13.53
C GLN A 392 -29.54 13.65 12.33
N PRO A 393 -29.47 12.33 12.53
CA PRO A 393 -29.18 11.39 11.44
C PRO A 393 -30.32 11.30 10.41
N HIS A 394 -31.57 11.45 10.85
CA HIS A 394 -32.75 11.39 9.98
C HIS A 394 -32.82 12.57 8.99
N LEU A 395 -32.36 13.76 9.39
CA LEU A 395 -32.26 14.92 8.49
C LEU A 395 -31.16 14.71 7.45
N ILE A 396 -29.97 14.24 7.85
CA ILE A 396 -28.87 13.97 6.91
C ILE A 396 -29.28 12.97 5.83
N VAL A 397 -30.03 11.92 6.21
CA VAL A 397 -30.58 10.94 5.25
C VAL A 397 -31.61 11.59 4.32
N HIS A 398 -32.51 12.43 4.85
CA HIS A 398 -33.50 13.16 4.06
C HIS A 398 -32.88 14.08 3.00
N ASP A 399 -31.91 14.92 3.36
CA ASP A 399 -31.22 15.80 2.41
C ASP A 399 -30.60 15.00 1.24
N VAL A 400 -29.97 13.85 1.56
CA VAL A 400 -29.36 12.98 0.54
C VAL A 400 -30.43 12.36 -0.36
N ILE A 401 -31.59 12.01 0.21
CA ILE A 401 -32.74 11.53 -0.56
C ILE A 401 -33.25 12.63 -1.50
N GLN A 402 -33.46 13.86 -1.03
CA GLN A 402 -33.91 14.98 -1.89
C GLN A 402 -32.99 15.15 -3.11
N VAL A 403 -31.67 15.25 -2.88
CA VAL A 403 -30.67 15.46 -3.95
C VAL A 403 -30.63 14.28 -4.93
N LEU A 404 -30.76 13.04 -4.45
CA LEU A 404 -30.72 11.85 -5.29
C LEU A 404 -32.07 11.46 -5.91
N LYS A 405 -33.19 12.03 -5.43
CA LYS A 405 -34.55 11.81 -5.95
C LYS A 405 -34.65 12.19 -7.42
N VAL A 406 -34.05 13.31 -7.83
CA VAL A 406 -34.00 13.74 -9.24
C VAL A 406 -33.36 12.66 -10.12
N LYS A 407 -32.24 12.07 -9.70
CA LYS A 407 -31.54 11.00 -10.44
C LYS A 407 -32.34 9.68 -10.47
N ALA A 408 -33.15 9.41 -9.44
CA ALA A 408 -34.05 8.26 -9.41
C ALA A 408 -35.26 8.46 -10.34
N GLU A 409 -35.84 9.66 -10.35
CA GLU A 409 -36.95 10.07 -11.22
C GLU A 409 -36.53 10.09 -12.70
N GLU A 410 -35.35 10.63 -13.04
CA GLU A 410 -34.76 10.54 -14.39
C GLU A 410 -34.62 9.09 -14.90
N LYS A 411 -34.41 8.15 -13.99
CA LYS A 411 -34.33 6.71 -14.25
C LYS A 411 -35.67 5.96 -14.17
N ASN A 412 -36.77 6.61 -13.77
CA ASN A 412 -38.06 5.99 -13.46
C ASN A 412 -37.97 4.84 -12.43
N ILE A 413 -37.11 4.98 -11.42
CA ILE A 413 -37.01 4.04 -10.29
C ILE A 413 -37.50 4.69 -9.00
N TYR A 414 -38.09 3.92 -8.08
CA TYR A 414 -38.50 4.49 -6.79
C TYR A 414 -37.28 4.70 -5.88
N LEU A 415 -37.30 5.77 -5.08
CA LEU A 415 -36.42 5.97 -3.94
C LEU A 415 -37.29 6.11 -2.69
N ARG A 416 -37.09 5.24 -1.69
CA ARG A 416 -37.89 5.21 -0.46
C ARG A 416 -37.00 5.24 0.78
N HIS A 417 -37.56 5.75 1.87
CA HIS A 417 -36.97 5.79 3.20
C HIS A 417 -37.93 5.14 4.18
N ASP A 418 -37.41 4.27 5.04
CA ASP A 418 -38.18 3.60 6.07
C ASP A 418 -37.46 3.63 7.43
N VAL A 419 -38.25 3.77 8.49
CA VAL A 419 -37.80 3.90 9.88
C VAL A 419 -38.61 2.89 10.70
N PRO A 420 -38.18 1.60 10.71
CA PRO A 420 -38.92 0.50 11.35
C PRO A 420 -38.82 0.46 12.87
N GLU A 421 -37.87 1.21 13.45
CA GLU A 421 -37.55 1.25 14.88
C GLU A 421 -37.40 2.71 15.31
N ASP A 422 -37.62 3.00 16.60
CA ASP A 422 -37.40 4.34 17.14
C ASP A 422 -35.91 4.74 16.99
N LEU A 423 -35.65 5.97 16.54
CA LEU A 423 -34.30 6.48 16.29
C LEU A 423 -33.92 7.59 17.27
N PRO A 424 -32.66 7.68 17.74
CA PRO A 424 -32.21 8.83 18.51
C PRO A 424 -32.28 10.11 17.66
N GLU A 425 -32.92 11.15 18.19
CA GLU A 425 -33.02 12.47 17.56
C GLU A 425 -31.63 13.06 17.25
N PHE A 426 -30.64 12.79 18.11
CA PHE A 426 -29.26 13.23 17.98
C PHE A 426 -28.27 12.08 18.23
N ILE A 427 -27.20 12.04 17.42
CA ILE A 427 -26.03 11.15 17.64
C ILE A 427 -24.75 11.98 17.69
N LYS A 428 -23.67 11.43 18.25
CA LYS A 428 -22.34 12.08 18.32
C LYS A 428 -21.41 11.59 17.21
N SER A 429 -21.53 12.18 16.03
CA SER A 429 -20.86 11.71 14.81
C SER A 429 -20.29 12.87 13.97
N ASP A 430 -19.78 12.57 12.78
CA ASP A 430 -19.37 13.56 11.78
C ASP A 430 -20.45 13.66 10.69
N PRO A 431 -21.26 14.73 10.64
CA PRO A 431 -22.36 14.83 9.68
C PRO A 431 -21.86 14.95 8.23
N SER A 432 -20.64 15.43 7.99
CA SER A 432 -20.07 15.55 6.65
C SER A 432 -19.68 14.19 6.09
N ARG A 433 -19.00 13.36 6.91
CA ARG A 433 -18.57 12.01 6.52
C ARG A 433 -19.74 11.04 6.46
N LEU A 434 -20.72 11.19 7.36
CA LEU A 434 -21.96 10.43 7.31
C LEU A 434 -22.73 10.71 6.01
N ARG A 435 -22.90 11.98 5.64
CA ARG A 435 -23.51 12.39 4.36
C ARG A 435 -22.76 11.81 3.16
N GLN A 436 -21.42 11.82 3.18
CA GLN A 436 -20.57 11.26 2.12
C GLN A 436 -20.78 9.75 1.95
N ILE A 437 -20.84 8.98 3.05
CA ILE A 437 -21.13 7.53 3.01
C ILE A 437 -22.52 7.28 2.40
N ILE A 438 -23.57 7.94 2.91
CA ILE A 438 -24.95 7.73 2.42
C ILE A 438 -25.05 8.10 0.93
N THR A 439 -24.49 9.25 0.54
CA THR A 439 -24.51 9.73 -0.86
C THR A 439 -23.83 8.74 -1.81
N ASN A 440 -22.69 8.18 -1.40
CA ASN A 440 -21.96 7.18 -2.18
C ASN A 440 -22.72 5.86 -2.32
N LEU A 441 -23.30 5.35 -1.22
CA LEU A 441 -24.06 4.10 -1.23
C LEU A 441 -25.35 4.24 -2.04
N THR A 442 -26.17 5.25 -1.77
CA THR A 442 -27.43 5.51 -2.49
C THR A 442 -27.18 5.89 -3.95
N GLY A 443 -26.12 6.65 -4.23
CA GLY A 443 -25.69 6.96 -5.60
C GLY A 443 -25.33 5.71 -6.41
N ASN A 444 -24.60 4.77 -5.80
CA ASN A 444 -24.30 3.48 -6.42
C ASN A 444 -25.56 2.61 -6.61
N ALA A 445 -26.43 2.54 -5.61
CA ALA A 445 -27.71 1.82 -5.70
C ALA A 445 -28.58 2.31 -6.88
N ILE A 446 -28.73 3.64 -7.03
CA ILE A 446 -29.45 4.25 -8.16
C ILE A 446 -28.74 3.96 -9.49
N LYS A 447 -27.41 4.02 -9.52
CA LYS A 447 -26.59 3.79 -10.72
C LYS A 447 -26.71 2.36 -11.26
N PHE A 448 -26.69 1.34 -10.39
CA PHE A 448 -26.73 -0.07 -10.77
C PHE A 448 -28.14 -0.68 -10.85
N THR A 449 -29.18 0.08 -10.51
CA THR A 449 -30.59 -0.28 -10.75
C THR A 449 -31.05 0.24 -12.12
N GLU A 450 -31.60 -0.64 -12.96
CA GLU A 450 -32.27 -0.26 -14.22
C GLU A 450 -33.80 -0.26 -14.09
N SER A 451 -34.39 -1.07 -13.21
CA SER A 451 -35.83 -1.12 -12.93
C SER A 451 -36.10 -1.54 -11.49
N GLY A 452 -37.27 -1.18 -10.95
CA GLY A 452 -37.59 -1.35 -9.53
C GLY A 452 -37.23 -0.11 -8.73
N GLY A 453 -36.32 -0.21 -7.76
CA GLY A 453 -35.95 0.94 -6.94
C GLY A 453 -34.93 0.67 -5.83
N VAL A 454 -34.76 1.69 -5.00
CA VAL A 454 -33.81 1.77 -3.90
C VAL A 454 -34.57 2.11 -2.62
N SER A 455 -34.26 1.42 -1.53
CA SER A 455 -34.77 1.70 -0.19
C SER A 455 -33.63 1.95 0.79
N ILE A 456 -33.73 3.02 1.58
CA ILE A 456 -32.84 3.32 2.70
C ILE A 456 -33.59 3.01 3.99
N VAL A 457 -32.99 2.21 4.86
CA VAL A 457 -33.58 1.80 6.15
C VAL A 457 -32.61 2.14 7.28
N LEU A 458 -33.11 2.84 8.30
CA LEU A 458 -32.37 3.16 9.52
C LEU A 458 -32.74 2.19 10.65
N ARG A 459 -31.76 1.57 11.31
CA ARG A 459 -31.98 0.60 12.40
C ARG A 459 -30.97 0.76 13.54
N MET A 460 -31.37 0.43 14.77
CA MET A 460 -30.49 0.52 15.93
C MET A 460 -29.90 -0.85 16.31
N ILE A 461 -28.58 -0.94 16.35
CA ILE A 461 -27.83 -2.12 16.78
C ILE A 461 -27.31 -1.88 18.20
N HIS A 462 -27.93 -2.56 19.16
CA HIS A 462 -27.54 -2.52 20.57
C HIS A 462 -26.59 -3.70 20.86
N GLN A 463 -25.33 -3.42 21.19
CA GLN A 463 -24.34 -4.42 21.65
C GLN A 463 -23.91 -4.10 23.09
N GLU A 464 -23.33 -5.07 23.81
CA GLU A 464 -22.96 -4.90 25.23
C GLU A 464 -21.98 -3.73 25.43
N GLY A 465 -22.52 -2.56 25.79
CA GLY A 465 -21.77 -1.32 26.03
C GLY A 465 -21.53 -0.42 24.81
N ARG A 466 -22.18 -0.66 23.65
CA ARG A 466 -22.17 0.25 22.50
C ARG A 466 -23.47 0.20 21.71
N ASP A 467 -24.02 1.37 21.42
CA ASP A 467 -25.17 1.55 20.55
C ASP A 467 -24.71 2.10 19.20
N GLN A 468 -25.04 1.38 18.12
CA GLN A 468 -24.62 1.70 16.76
C GLN A 468 -25.83 1.94 15.86
N LEU A 469 -25.73 2.88 14.94
CA LEU A 469 -26.73 3.13 13.91
C LEU A 469 -26.33 2.37 12.64
N ALA A 470 -27.24 1.55 12.13
CA ALA A 470 -27.12 0.89 10.85
C ALA A 470 -27.96 1.61 9.78
N ILE A 471 -27.34 1.86 8.64
CA ILE A 471 -27.95 2.47 7.46
C ILE A 471 -27.89 1.42 6.34
N ASP A 472 -29.02 0.76 6.09
CA ASP A 472 -29.14 -0.26 5.05
C ASP A 472 -29.64 0.40 3.76
N VAL A 473 -28.78 0.49 2.75
CA VAL A 473 -29.15 0.88 1.39
C VAL A 473 -29.35 -0.38 0.57
N THR A 474 -30.60 -0.68 0.22
CA THR A 474 -30.96 -1.84 -0.61
C THR A 474 -31.40 -1.42 -1.99
N ASP A 475 -30.86 -2.06 -3.01
CA ASP A 475 -31.18 -1.89 -4.43
C ASP A 475 -31.80 -3.17 -5.03
N THR A 476 -32.58 -3.01 -6.10
CA THR A 476 -33.11 -4.13 -6.90
C THR A 476 -32.35 -4.32 -8.23
N GLY A 477 -31.07 -3.97 -8.26
CA GLY A 477 -30.24 -3.93 -9.44
C GLY A 477 -29.59 -5.26 -9.83
N ILE A 478 -28.47 -5.17 -10.54
CA ILE A 478 -27.77 -6.34 -11.13
C ILE A 478 -27.26 -7.36 -10.09
N GLY A 479 -27.03 -6.96 -8.85
CA GLY A 479 -26.37 -7.77 -7.83
C GLY A 479 -24.91 -8.14 -8.16
N MET A 480 -24.26 -8.90 -7.29
CA MET A 480 -22.82 -9.23 -7.37
C MET A 480 -22.54 -10.68 -6.99
N THR A 481 -21.55 -11.32 -7.62
CA THR A 481 -21.10 -12.67 -7.23
C THR A 481 -20.32 -12.64 -5.90
N PRO A 482 -20.12 -13.79 -5.22
CA PRO A 482 -19.32 -13.85 -3.99
C PRO A 482 -17.88 -13.33 -4.18
N GLU A 483 -17.28 -13.56 -5.35
CA GLU A 483 -15.92 -13.12 -5.69
C GLU A 483 -15.86 -11.59 -5.88
N GLN A 484 -16.90 -11.00 -6.48
CA GLN A 484 -17.04 -9.55 -6.57
C GLN A 484 -17.25 -8.93 -5.17
N GLN A 485 -18.13 -9.51 -4.35
CA GLN A 485 -18.39 -9.03 -2.98
C GLN A 485 -17.14 -9.02 -2.09
N ALA A 486 -16.20 -9.94 -2.31
CA ALA A 486 -14.93 -9.97 -1.59
C ALA A 486 -13.97 -8.82 -1.95
N THR A 487 -14.07 -8.28 -3.17
CA THR A 487 -13.08 -7.35 -3.75
C THR A 487 -13.60 -5.93 -3.99
N ILE A 488 -14.92 -5.68 -3.92
CA ILE A 488 -15.52 -4.34 -4.17
C ILE A 488 -15.06 -3.21 -3.24
N PHE A 489 -14.44 -3.52 -2.10
CA PHE A 489 -13.91 -2.55 -1.15
C PHE A 489 -12.41 -2.30 -1.33
N GLU A 490 -11.74 -3.03 -2.22
CA GLU A 490 -10.36 -2.74 -2.61
C GLU A 490 -10.35 -1.50 -3.51
N ALA A 491 -9.40 -0.58 -3.28
CA ALA A 491 -9.31 0.63 -4.07
C ALA A 491 -9.02 0.31 -5.54
N PHE A 492 -9.71 1.00 -6.45
CA PHE A 492 -9.60 0.87 -7.91
C PHE A 492 -10.09 -0.45 -8.50
N VAL A 493 -10.62 -1.38 -7.69
CA VAL A 493 -11.27 -2.59 -8.22
C VAL A 493 -12.64 -2.22 -8.79
N GLN A 494 -12.91 -2.68 -10.01
CA GLN A 494 -14.17 -2.43 -10.72
C GLN A 494 -14.73 -3.76 -11.23
N ALA A 495 -16.00 -4.02 -10.92
CA ALA A 495 -16.58 -5.37 -11.01
C ALA A 495 -16.69 -5.95 -12.42
N ASP A 496 -16.70 -5.11 -13.48
CA ASP A 496 -16.66 -5.60 -14.87
C ASP A 496 -16.24 -4.55 -15.93
N SER A 497 -15.53 -5.00 -16.96
CA SER A 497 -14.97 -4.13 -18.04
C SER A 497 -16.00 -3.73 -19.12
N THR A 498 -17.15 -4.40 -19.15
CA THR A 498 -18.29 -4.14 -20.05
C THR A 498 -19.29 -3.15 -19.42
N ILE A 499 -19.52 -3.23 -18.11
CA ILE A 499 -20.44 -2.36 -17.37
C ILE A 499 -19.84 -0.94 -17.19
N THR A 500 -18.53 -0.86 -16.98
CA THR A 500 -17.77 0.39 -16.79
C THR A 500 -17.89 1.36 -17.97
N ARG A 501 -17.92 0.87 -19.22
CA ARG A 501 -18.16 1.73 -20.41
C ARG A 501 -19.53 2.40 -20.44
N ARG A 502 -20.51 1.86 -19.71
CA ARG A 502 -21.91 2.32 -19.72
C ARG A 502 -22.24 3.22 -18.53
N PHE A 503 -21.48 3.13 -17.43
CA PHE A 503 -21.79 3.84 -16.18
C PHE A 503 -20.63 4.62 -15.52
N GLY A 504 -19.36 4.40 -15.91
CA GLY A 504 -18.18 5.16 -15.44
C GLY A 504 -17.86 5.10 -13.94
N GLY A 505 -16.67 5.53 -13.50
CA GLY A 505 -16.37 5.73 -12.08
C GLY A 505 -14.91 5.50 -11.69
N THR A 506 -14.54 6.03 -10.52
CA THR A 506 -13.15 6.03 -9.99
C THR A 506 -12.70 4.71 -9.36
N GLY A 507 -13.65 3.88 -8.91
CA GLY A 507 -13.35 2.71 -8.05
C GLY A 507 -12.89 3.11 -6.63
N LEU A 508 -13.12 4.35 -6.22
CA LEU A 508 -12.71 4.88 -4.91
C LEU A 508 -13.86 4.99 -3.91
N GLY A 509 -15.07 5.32 -4.36
CA GLY A 509 -16.18 5.66 -3.47
C GLY A 509 -16.51 4.60 -2.40
N LEU A 510 -16.41 3.30 -2.73
CA LEU A 510 -16.68 2.22 -1.75
C LEU A 510 -15.55 2.00 -0.75
N SER A 511 -14.28 2.06 -1.17
CA SER A 511 -13.13 1.92 -0.28
C SER A 511 -13.01 3.12 0.68
N ILE A 512 -13.26 4.33 0.18
CA ILE A 512 -13.36 5.55 0.99
C ILE A 512 -14.53 5.44 1.97
N SER A 513 -15.74 5.11 1.50
CA SER A 513 -16.92 5.01 2.39
C SER A 513 -16.70 4.00 3.51
N ARG A 514 -16.09 2.84 3.21
CA ARG A 514 -15.74 1.84 4.23
C ARG A 514 -14.73 2.38 5.25
N SER A 515 -13.68 3.06 4.78
CA SER A 515 -12.67 3.68 5.63
C SER A 515 -13.26 4.78 6.54
N LEU A 516 -14.19 5.58 6.01
CA LEU A 516 -14.94 6.57 6.79
C LEU A 516 -15.82 5.90 7.86
N SER A 517 -16.54 4.82 7.53
CA SER A 517 -17.38 4.08 8.49
C SER A 517 -16.54 3.45 9.62
N GLN A 518 -15.35 2.96 9.30
CA GLN A 518 -14.39 2.45 10.29
C GLN A 518 -13.85 3.55 11.20
N ALA A 519 -13.54 4.73 10.64
CA ALA A 519 -13.13 5.89 11.42
C ALA A 519 -14.28 6.49 12.28
N LEU A 520 -15.53 6.23 11.90
CA LEU A 520 -16.76 6.50 12.68
C LEU A 520 -17.14 5.36 13.65
N GLY A 521 -16.26 4.37 13.87
CA GLY A 521 -16.44 3.35 14.90
C GLY A 521 -17.29 2.12 14.51
N GLY A 522 -17.55 1.90 13.22
CA GLY A 522 -18.20 0.69 12.71
C GLY A 522 -17.50 0.11 11.47
N ASP A 523 -18.26 -0.32 10.45
CA ASP A 523 -17.75 -0.84 9.17
C ASP A 523 -18.87 -0.77 8.11
N ILE A 524 -18.57 -1.06 6.84
CA ILE A 524 -19.59 -1.32 5.80
C ILE A 524 -19.57 -2.80 5.44
N VAL A 525 -20.74 -3.44 5.51
CA VAL A 525 -20.97 -4.83 5.09
C VAL A 525 -21.84 -4.84 3.83
N VAL A 526 -21.62 -5.81 2.96
CA VAL A 526 -22.44 -6.04 1.76
C VAL A 526 -23.07 -7.42 1.82
N SER A 527 -24.32 -7.53 1.35
CA SER A 527 -24.99 -8.79 1.05
C SER A 527 -25.68 -8.65 -0.31
N SER A 528 -25.29 -9.45 -1.29
CA SER A 528 -25.86 -9.36 -2.64
C SER A 528 -26.08 -10.73 -3.29
N VAL A 529 -27.06 -10.78 -4.20
CA VAL A 529 -27.35 -11.97 -5.01
C VAL A 529 -27.49 -11.53 -6.48
N PRO A 530 -26.75 -12.13 -7.44
CA PRO A 530 -26.86 -11.78 -8.85
C PRO A 530 -28.30 -11.84 -9.37
N GLY A 531 -28.72 -10.79 -10.06
CA GLY A 531 -30.06 -10.62 -10.61
C GLY A 531 -31.17 -10.33 -9.59
N LYS A 532 -30.85 -10.10 -8.31
CA LYS A 532 -31.81 -9.69 -7.26
C LYS A 532 -31.46 -8.38 -6.56
N GLY A 533 -30.31 -7.79 -6.86
CA GLY A 533 -29.80 -6.57 -6.23
C GLY A 533 -28.83 -6.79 -5.08
N SER A 534 -28.55 -5.70 -4.35
CA SER A 534 -27.58 -5.66 -3.25
C SER A 534 -28.13 -4.87 -2.05
N THR A 535 -27.70 -5.25 -0.85
CA THR A 535 -27.85 -4.47 0.38
C THR A 535 -26.47 -4.09 0.89
N PHE A 536 -26.24 -2.79 1.07
CA PHE A 536 -25.07 -2.23 1.72
C PHE A 536 -25.48 -1.69 3.10
N SER A 537 -24.93 -2.27 4.16
CA SER A 537 -25.18 -1.89 5.54
C SER A 537 -23.98 -1.11 6.07
N ALA A 538 -24.10 0.21 6.18
CA ALA A 538 -23.11 1.04 6.86
C ALA A 538 -23.43 1.14 8.35
N VAL A 539 -22.49 0.77 9.20
CA VAL A 539 -22.63 0.83 10.66
C VAL A 539 -21.71 1.92 11.20
N ILE A 540 -22.23 2.77 12.07
CA ILE A 540 -21.49 3.84 12.77
C ILE A 540 -21.78 3.83 14.27
N ASP A 541 -20.85 4.32 15.09
CA ASP A 541 -21.05 4.54 16.52
C ASP A 541 -21.96 5.76 16.73
N THR A 542 -22.94 5.65 17.64
CA THR A 542 -23.84 6.77 17.99
C THR A 542 -23.32 7.61 19.16
N GLY A 543 -22.32 7.09 19.90
CA GLY A 543 -21.87 7.63 21.16
C GLY A 543 -22.85 7.34 22.31
N ASP A 544 -22.81 8.17 23.34
CA ASP A 544 -23.73 8.06 24.47
C ASP A 544 -25.10 8.67 24.14
N ILE A 545 -26.08 7.80 23.88
CA ILE A 545 -27.49 8.14 23.60
C ILE A 545 -28.41 8.03 24.84
N SER A 546 -27.88 7.75 26.03
CA SER A 546 -28.65 7.41 27.24
C SER A 546 -29.67 8.48 27.69
N ASN A 547 -29.52 9.72 27.24
CA ASN A 547 -30.37 10.87 27.58
C ASN A 547 -30.94 11.58 26.34
N VAL A 548 -31.00 10.90 25.18
CA VAL A 548 -31.50 11.47 23.92
C VAL A 548 -32.96 11.08 23.69
N THR A 549 -33.77 11.98 23.12
CA THR A 549 -35.14 11.68 22.68
C THR A 549 -35.11 10.61 21.60
N MET A 550 -35.89 9.54 21.76
CA MET A 550 -36.15 8.58 20.68
C MET A 550 -37.37 9.07 19.89
N LEU A 551 -37.20 9.25 18.58
CA LEU A 551 -38.25 9.64 17.63
C LEU A 551 -38.86 8.39 17.01
N ASP A 552 -40.19 8.32 17.01
CA ASP A 552 -40.94 7.38 16.18
C ASP A 552 -40.98 7.83 14.71
N ALA A 553 -41.50 6.96 13.83
CA ALA A 553 -41.58 7.21 12.40
C ALA A 553 -42.44 8.44 12.01
N ASP A 554 -43.43 8.82 12.83
CA ASP A 554 -44.28 9.99 12.57
C ASP A 554 -43.61 11.29 13.04
N ALA A 555 -42.87 11.25 14.15
CA ALA A 555 -42.06 12.36 14.64
C ALA A 555 -40.90 12.68 13.67
N VAL A 556 -40.24 11.66 13.11
CA VAL A 556 -39.25 11.84 12.03
C VAL A 556 -39.88 12.53 10.83
N ARG A 557 -41.06 12.08 10.37
CA ARG A 557 -41.77 12.69 9.23
C ARG A 557 -42.16 14.14 9.48
N GLN A 558 -42.57 14.50 10.69
CA GLN A 558 -42.90 15.88 11.07
C GLN A 558 -41.66 16.79 11.07
N SER A 559 -40.56 16.32 11.68
CA SER A 559 -39.25 17.00 11.65
C SER A 559 -38.81 17.30 10.22
N THR A 560 -38.83 16.28 9.37
CA THR A 560 -38.47 16.38 7.95
C THR A 560 -39.38 17.33 7.16
N ALA A 561 -40.70 17.26 7.34
CA ALA A 561 -41.65 18.11 6.62
C ALA A 561 -41.52 19.60 6.98
N GLN A 562 -41.00 19.93 8.17
CA GLN A 562 -40.74 21.31 8.57
C GLN A 562 -39.51 21.90 7.84
N VAL A 563 -38.47 21.11 7.59
CA VAL A 563 -37.29 21.52 6.80
C VAL A 563 -37.68 21.78 5.34
N ASP A 564 -38.45 20.85 4.74
CA ASP A 564 -38.98 20.93 3.38
C ASP A 564 -39.77 22.23 3.09
N LEU A 565 -40.38 22.84 4.11
CA LEU A 565 -41.12 24.10 4.03
C LEU A 565 -40.21 25.34 4.09
N ILE A 566 -39.07 25.24 4.77
CA ILE A 566 -38.08 26.32 4.93
C ILE A 566 -37.21 26.40 3.67
N GLU A 567 -36.76 25.26 3.13
CA GLU A 567 -35.90 25.21 1.93
C GLU A 567 -36.60 25.66 0.65
N LYS A 568 -37.92 25.47 0.54
CA LYS A 568 -38.72 25.90 -0.63
C LYS A 568 -39.18 27.36 -0.55
N ALA A 569 -38.80 28.08 0.50
CA ALA A 569 -39.19 29.45 0.72
C ALA A 569 -38.39 30.41 -0.17
N HIS A 570 -39.09 31.31 -0.86
CA HIS A 570 -38.44 32.47 -1.46
C HIS A 570 -38.38 33.56 -0.39
N TRP A 571 -37.16 34.02 -0.09
CA TRP A 571 -36.91 35.05 0.92
C TRP A 571 -36.72 36.40 0.24
N GLU A 572 -37.52 37.39 0.61
CA GLU A 572 -37.36 38.77 0.15
C GLU A 572 -36.69 39.62 1.23
N PHE A 573 -35.63 40.33 0.86
CA PHE A 573 -34.91 41.25 1.73
C PHE A 573 -35.24 42.68 1.33
N THR A 574 -35.81 43.46 2.25
CA THR A 574 -36.14 44.88 2.02
C THR A 574 -35.10 45.77 2.70
N ASP A 575 -34.48 46.67 1.94
CA ASP A 575 -33.54 47.70 2.41
C ASP A 575 -32.36 47.17 3.24
N LYS A 576 -31.80 46.00 2.86
CA LYS A 576 -30.65 45.38 3.55
C LYS A 576 -29.33 45.64 2.83
N SER A 577 -28.26 45.74 3.62
CA SER A 577 -26.91 46.07 3.17
C SER A 577 -25.87 45.11 3.74
N VAL A 578 -25.00 44.55 2.89
CA VAL A 578 -24.00 43.55 3.28
C VAL A 578 -22.62 43.92 2.76
N LEU A 579 -21.64 43.93 3.66
CA LEU A 579 -20.23 44.12 3.32
C LEU A 579 -19.57 42.76 3.07
N VAL A 580 -19.11 42.52 1.84
CA VAL A 580 -18.39 41.31 1.43
C VAL A 580 -16.89 41.58 1.44
N VAL A 581 -16.14 40.72 2.13
CA VAL A 581 -14.69 40.83 2.32
C VAL A 581 -14.01 39.53 1.92
N ASP A 582 -13.24 39.56 0.85
CA ASP A 582 -12.51 38.41 0.29
C ASP A 582 -11.29 38.97 -0.47
N ASP A 583 -10.18 38.22 -0.58
CA ASP A 583 -8.98 38.71 -1.27
C ASP A 583 -9.00 38.45 -2.79
N ALA A 584 -9.70 37.40 -3.23
CA ALA A 584 -9.90 37.09 -4.65
C ALA A 584 -11.05 37.93 -5.26
N GLN A 585 -10.80 38.54 -6.42
CA GLN A 585 -11.81 39.35 -7.12
C GLN A 585 -13.00 38.49 -7.57
N GLU A 586 -12.73 37.26 -8.01
CA GLU A 586 -13.72 36.32 -8.53
C GLU A 586 -14.74 35.91 -7.46
N ASN A 587 -14.32 35.80 -6.20
CA ASN A 587 -15.21 35.52 -5.07
C ASN A 587 -16.09 36.73 -4.76
N ARG A 588 -15.53 37.95 -4.84
CA ARG A 588 -16.25 39.21 -4.64
C ARG A 588 -17.32 39.41 -5.72
N ASP A 589 -16.96 39.23 -6.99
CA ASP A 589 -17.88 39.34 -8.14
C ASP A 589 -19.04 38.33 -8.03
N LEU A 590 -18.75 37.09 -7.61
CA LEU A 590 -19.77 36.05 -7.43
C LEU A 590 -20.75 36.41 -6.31
N LEU A 591 -20.25 36.83 -5.14
CA LEU A 591 -21.10 37.21 -4.02
C LEU A 591 -21.88 38.51 -4.28
N GLU A 592 -21.29 39.47 -4.99
CA GLU A 592 -21.99 40.66 -5.48
C GLU A 592 -23.16 40.29 -6.39
N LEU A 593 -22.95 39.41 -7.37
CA LEU A 593 -24.00 38.96 -8.28
C LEU A 593 -25.15 38.27 -7.53
N LEU A 594 -24.83 37.34 -6.63
CA LEU A 594 -25.82 36.54 -5.89
C LEU A 594 -26.67 37.40 -4.93
N LEU A 595 -26.03 38.29 -4.17
CA LEU A 595 -26.73 39.10 -3.18
C LEU A 595 -27.57 40.22 -3.83
N ASN A 596 -27.10 40.79 -4.95
CA ASN A 596 -27.91 41.75 -5.71
C ASN A 596 -29.18 41.12 -6.31
N ASP A 597 -29.14 39.84 -6.72
CA ASP A 597 -30.33 39.09 -7.19
C ASP A 597 -31.35 38.85 -6.05
N MET A 598 -30.90 38.90 -4.79
CA MET A 598 -31.72 38.84 -3.57
C MET A 598 -32.20 40.22 -3.08
N ASN A 599 -32.05 41.28 -3.89
CA ASN A 599 -32.30 42.68 -3.52
C ASN A 599 -31.46 43.23 -2.34
N ILE A 600 -30.34 42.58 -1.99
CA ILE A 600 -29.41 43.05 -0.95
C ILE A 600 -28.39 44.00 -1.59
N SER A 601 -28.22 45.19 -1.01
CA SER A 601 -27.17 46.13 -1.44
C SER A 601 -25.80 45.64 -0.98
N VAL A 602 -24.87 45.41 -1.92
CA VAL A 602 -23.54 44.87 -1.64
C VAL A 602 -22.48 45.95 -1.66
N ASP A 603 -21.52 45.86 -0.75
CA ASP A 603 -20.31 46.67 -0.75
C ASP A 603 -19.09 45.76 -0.63
N LEU A 604 -18.02 46.03 -1.39
CA LEU A 604 -16.87 45.11 -1.54
C LEU A 604 -15.61 45.61 -0.83
N ALA A 605 -14.85 44.72 -0.17
CA ALA A 605 -13.54 45.00 0.40
C ALA A 605 -12.52 43.88 0.13
N GLU A 606 -11.26 44.26 -0.15
CA GLU A 606 -10.21 43.32 -0.58
C GLU A 606 -9.39 42.72 0.58
N ASN A 607 -9.60 43.17 1.82
CA ASN A 607 -8.92 42.71 3.02
C ASN A 607 -9.62 43.24 4.29
N GLY A 608 -9.28 42.66 5.45
CA GLY A 608 -9.87 43.01 6.74
C GLY A 608 -9.70 44.47 7.17
N LYS A 609 -8.59 45.12 6.76
CA LYS A 609 -8.33 46.52 7.11
C LYS A 609 -9.26 47.47 6.37
N LEU A 610 -9.46 47.25 5.06
CA LEU A 610 -10.45 48.00 4.28
C LEU A 610 -11.87 47.76 4.78
N ALA A 611 -12.17 46.55 5.26
CA ALA A 611 -13.47 46.26 5.86
C ALA A 611 -13.71 47.05 7.16
N VAL A 612 -12.72 47.11 8.06
CA VAL A 612 -12.78 47.95 9.28
C VAL A 612 -12.91 49.44 8.92
N GLU A 613 -12.18 49.92 7.90
CA GLU A 613 -12.28 51.31 7.43
C GLU A 613 -13.68 51.63 6.86
N LYS A 614 -14.26 50.74 6.04
CA LYS A 614 -15.64 50.88 5.52
C LYS A 614 -16.69 50.85 6.62
N LEU A 615 -16.59 49.94 7.58
CA LEU A 615 -17.50 49.83 8.72
C LEU A 615 -17.49 51.09 9.62
N GLY A 616 -16.41 51.88 9.58
CA GLY A 616 -16.31 53.17 10.27
C GLY A 616 -16.94 54.35 9.54
N VAL A 617 -17.37 54.18 8.28
CA VAL A 617 -17.93 55.24 7.41
C VAL A 617 -19.38 54.95 7.02
N SER A 618 -19.71 53.68 6.78
CA SER A 618 -21.03 53.20 6.35
C SER A 618 -21.59 52.21 7.37
N ASN A 619 -22.92 52.19 7.53
CA ASN A 619 -23.62 51.17 8.29
C ASN A 619 -23.92 49.97 7.38
N TYR A 620 -23.80 48.76 7.91
CA TYR A 620 -24.16 47.51 7.23
C TYR A 620 -24.96 46.61 8.18
N ASP A 621 -25.87 45.82 7.64
CA ASP A 621 -26.69 44.87 8.40
C ASP A 621 -25.95 43.56 8.68
N ALA A 622 -25.07 43.12 7.77
CA ALA A 622 -24.16 41.99 8.00
C ALA A 622 -22.81 42.16 7.28
N VAL A 623 -21.83 41.37 7.72
CA VAL A 623 -20.52 41.22 7.06
C VAL A 623 -20.31 39.76 6.69
N LEU A 624 -20.01 39.47 5.42
CA LEU A 624 -19.48 38.18 4.98
C LEU A 624 -17.97 38.33 4.78
N MET A 625 -17.13 37.60 5.52
CA MET A 625 -15.69 37.84 5.52
C MET A 625 -14.86 36.56 5.50
N ASP A 626 -13.93 36.43 4.55
CA ASP A 626 -12.91 35.37 4.57
C ASP A 626 -12.03 35.51 5.82
N ILE A 627 -11.62 34.37 6.37
CA ILE A 627 -10.64 34.29 7.44
C ILE A 627 -9.22 34.57 6.93
N GLN A 628 -8.85 34.04 5.76
CA GLN A 628 -7.44 34.00 5.30
C GLN A 628 -7.14 35.06 4.24
N MET A 629 -6.95 36.31 4.68
CA MET A 629 -6.67 37.46 3.80
C MET A 629 -5.31 38.10 4.11
N PRO A 630 -4.64 38.72 3.12
CA PRO A 630 -3.42 39.51 3.33
C PRO A 630 -3.72 40.84 4.05
N VAL A 631 -2.65 41.48 4.55
CA VAL A 631 -2.66 42.77 5.29
C VAL A 631 -3.29 42.71 6.68
N MET A 632 -4.52 42.20 6.81
CA MET A 632 -5.23 41.96 8.07
C MET A 632 -6.17 40.77 7.84
N ASP A 633 -6.00 39.73 8.66
CA ASP A 633 -6.81 38.52 8.58
C ASP A 633 -8.21 38.71 9.18
N GLY A 634 -9.12 37.76 8.92
CA GLY A 634 -10.51 37.86 9.40
C GLY A 634 -10.64 37.79 10.92
N TYR A 635 -9.71 37.15 11.64
CA TYR A 635 -9.74 37.10 13.11
C TYR A 635 -9.36 38.47 13.70
N GLU A 636 -8.31 39.10 13.20
CA GLU A 636 -7.87 40.44 13.60
C GLU A 636 -8.92 41.49 13.23
N ALA A 637 -9.52 41.38 12.03
CA ALA A 637 -10.61 42.25 11.58
C ALA A 637 -11.85 42.12 12.47
N ALA A 638 -12.37 40.90 12.72
CA ALA A 638 -13.54 40.69 13.57
C ALA A 638 -13.30 41.20 15.00
N SER A 639 -12.14 40.89 15.60
CA SER A 639 -11.76 41.37 16.93
C SER A 639 -11.67 42.90 16.99
N THR A 640 -11.15 43.54 15.93
CA THR A 640 -11.09 45.00 15.80
C THR A 640 -12.48 45.61 15.67
N MET A 641 -13.36 45.04 14.84
CA MET A 641 -14.75 45.49 14.69
C MET A 641 -15.53 45.38 16.01
N ARG A 642 -15.40 44.27 16.74
CA ARG A 642 -16.02 44.12 18.08
C ARG A 642 -15.46 45.09 19.10
N SER A 643 -14.14 45.31 19.09
CA SER A 643 -13.49 46.30 19.96
C SER A 643 -13.92 47.75 19.66
N ALA A 644 -14.30 48.03 18.40
CA ALA A 644 -14.90 49.30 17.98
C ALA A 644 -16.41 49.42 18.30
N GLY A 645 -17.03 48.37 18.85
CA GLY A 645 -18.44 48.36 19.28
C GLY A 645 -19.44 47.84 18.25
N ALA A 646 -19.00 47.23 17.15
CA ALA A 646 -19.89 46.67 16.14
C ALA A 646 -20.73 45.50 16.71
N THR A 647 -22.05 45.59 16.62
CA THR A 647 -23.00 44.54 17.07
C THR A 647 -23.62 43.71 15.95
N LEU A 648 -23.46 44.12 14.69
CA LEU A 648 -24.01 43.41 13.52
C LEU A 648 -23.42 41.98 13.38
N PRO A 649 -24.17 41.03 12.78
CA PRO A 649 -23.65 39.72 12.46
C PRO A 649 -22.42 39.78 11.54
N ILE A 650 -21.37 39.06 11.93
CA ILE A 650 -20.18 38.84 11.09
C ILE A 650 -20.11 37.33 10.82
N VAL A 651 -20.22 36.94 9.55
CA VAL A 651 -20.18 35.54 9.10
C VAL A 651 -18.80 35.24 8.52
N ALA A 652 -18.11 34.25 9.09
CA ALA A 652 -16.82 33.80 8.59
C ALA A 652 -17.00 32.91 7.35
N LEU A 653 -16.31 33.21 6.26
CA LEU A 653 -16.15 32.31 5.11
C LEU A 653 -14.84 31.54 5.30
N THR A 654 -14.89 30.21 5.38
CA THR A 654 -13.71 29.37 5.68
C THR A 654 -13.53 28.23 4.68
N ALA A 655 -12.29 27.92 4.31
CA ALA A 655 -11.98 26.74 3.50
C ALA A 655 -12.01 25.42 4.28
N ASN A 656 -12.10 25.46 5.62
CA ASN A 656 -12.08 24.27 6.47
C ASN A 656 -12.87 24.50 7.77
N ALA A 657 -13.72 23.54 8.15
CA ALA A 657 -14.54 23.58 9.37
C ALA A 657 -14.19 22.40 10.29
N MET A 658 -12.96 22.40 10.81
CA MET A 658 -12.46 21.36 11.72
C MET A 658 -12.62 21.72 13.20
N LYS A 659 -12.80 20.70 14.04
CA LYS A 659 -13.05 20.81 15.48
C LYS A 659 -12.02 21.71 16.18
N GLY A 660 -12.52 22.70 16.91
CA GLY A 660 -11.70 23.75 17.54
C GLY A 660 -11.51 25.02 16.71
N PHE A 661 -11.88 25.05 15.41
CA PHE A 661 -12.05 26.32 14.69
C PHE A 661 -13.29 27.07 15.18
N GLU A 662 -14.41 26.38 15.45
CA GLU A 662 -15.67 27.03 15.86
C GLU A 662 -15.53 27.85 17.15
N GLU A 663 -15.01 27.25 18.23
CA GLU A 663 -14.73 27.96 19.50
C GLU A 663 -13.80 29.17 19.28
N LYS A 664 -12.85 29.07 18.35
CA LYS A 664 -11.91 30.15 18.02
C LYS A 664 -12.57 31.26 17.19
N ILE A 665 -13.38 30.90 16.20
CA ILE A 665 -14.14 31.82 15.34
C ILE A 665 -15.12 32.61 16.19
N LEU A 666 -15.98 31.93 16.95
CA LEU A 666 -16.93 32.56 17.87
C LEU A 666 -16.22 33.36 18.97
N GLY A 667 -15.13 32.81 19.54
CA GLY A 667 -14.31 33.48 20.55
C GLY A 667 -13.58 34.74 20.07
N CYS A 668 -13.30 34.85 18.76
CA CYS A 668 -12.77 36.08 18.13
C CYS A 668 -13.86 37.09 17.75
N GLY A 669 -15.14 36.78 17.97
CA GLY A 669 -16.26 37.71 17.78
C GLY A 669 -17.06 37.53 16.50
N PHE A 670 -16.82 36.48 15.70
CA PHE A 670 -17.75 36.11 14.63
C PHE A 670 -19.08 35.62 15.22
N SER A 671 -20.16 35.80 14.46
CA SER A 671 -21.51 35.39 14.85
C SER A 671 -21.85 34.01 14.31
N HIS A 672 -21.46 33.73 13.06
CA HIS A 672 -21.69 32.47 12.35
C HIS A 672 -20.49 32.15 11.44
N TYR A 673 -20.46 30.96 10.86
CA TYR A 673 -19.47 30.57 9.85
C TYR A 673 -20.11 29.76 8.72
N MET A 674 -19.46 29.75 7.56
CA MET A 674 -19.87 28.97 6.39
C MET A 674 -18.64 28.47 5.62
N THR A 675 -18.70 27.23 5.15
CA THR A 675 -17.62 26.61 4.37
C THR A 675 -17.62 27.06 2.92
N LYS A 676 -16.44 27.22 2.32
CA LYS A 676 -16.24 27.31 0.86
C LYS A 676 -16.15 25.89 0.25
N PRO A 677 -16.70 25.62 -0.94
CA PRO A 677 -17.46 26.52 -1.81
C PRO A 677 -18.81 26.91 -1.19
N ILE A 678 -19.25 28.14 -1.46
CA ILE A 678 -20.43 28.73 -0.85
C ILE A 678 -21.69 28.08 -1.43
N ASP A 679 -22.53 27.58 -0.53
CA ASP A 679 -23.84 27.01 -0.82
C ASP A 679 -24.88 28.15 -0.78
N ILE A 680 -25.51 28.43 -1.93
CA ILE A 680 -26.39 29.60 -2.12
C ILE A 680 -27.65 29.48 -1.26
N ASP A 681 -28.25 28.29 -1.19
CA ASP A 681 -29.50 28.08 -0.45
C ASP A 681 -29.26 28.19 1.06
N LYS A 682 -28.11 27.69 1.54
CA LYS A 682 -27.68 27.88 2.93
C LYS A 682 -27.33 29.33 3.25
N LEU A 683 -26.62 30.04 2.36
CA LEU A 683 -26.35 31.47 2.53
C LEU A 683 -27.65 32.26 2.60
N THR A 684 -28.60 31.99 1.71
CA THR A 684 -29.91 32.65 1.67
C THR A 684 -30.68 32.42 2.96
N SER A 685 -30.72 31.17 3.44
CA SER A 685 -31.41 30.80 4.69
C SER A 685 -30.77 31.43 5.92
N LEU A 686 -29.43 31.45 6.00
CA LEU A 686 -28.69 32.11 7.08
C LEU A 686 -28.89 33.63 7.06
N LEU A 687 -28.89 34.25 5.88
CA LEU A 687 -29.19 35.67 5.74
C LEU A 687 -30.65 35.96 6.10
N ALA A 688 -31.59 35.09 5.76
CA ALA A 688 -33.00 35.24 6.15
C ALA A 688 -33.18 35.27 7.67
N GLU A 689 -32.49 34.39 8.40
CA GLU A 689 -32.44 34.40 9.87
C GLU A 689 -31.77 35.66 10.42
N LEU A 690 -30.64 36.07 9.85
CA LEU A 690 -29.82 37.19 10.35
C LEU A 690 -30.34 38.59 10.00
N LEU A 691 -31.12 38.72 8.93
CA LEU A 691 -31.56 39.99 8.36
C LEU A 691 -33.08 40.21 8.44
N ASP A 692 -33.83 39.35 9.13
CA ASP A 692 -35.31 39.37 9.18
C ASP A 692 -35.94 39.24 7.77
N GLY A 693 -35.47 38.28 6.97
CA GLY A 693 -35.99 38.04 5.62
C GLY A 693 -37.48 37.66 5.64
N GLN A 694 -38.27 38.19 4.71
CA GLN A 694 -39.71 37.88 4.63
C GLN A 694 -39.96 36.66 3.74
N MET A 695 -40.66 35.68 4.31
CA MET A 695 -41.01 34.44 3.63
C MET A 695 -42.17 34.67 2.66
N LEU A 696 -41.89 34.72 1.35
CA LEU A 696 -42.92 34.75 0.32
C LEU A 696 -43.55 33.37 0.18
N SER A 697 -44.72 33.17 0.80
CA SER A 697 -45.45 31.91 0.71
C SER A 697 -45.98 31.68 -0.72
N VAL A 698 -45.37 30.74 -1.45
CA VAL A 698 -45.95 30.20 -2.68
C VAL A 698 -47.29 29.53 -2.34
N PRO A 699 -48.39 29.78 -3.09
CA PRO A 699 -49.65 29.09 -2.85
C PRO A 699 -49.53 27.63 -3.28
N VAL A 700 -49.19 26.76 -2.33
CA VAL A 700 -49.19 25.30 -2.52
C VAL A 700 -50.64 24.84 -2.70
N ASN A 701 -51.03 24.63 -3.97
CA ASN A 701 -52.18 23.78 -4.27
C ASN A 701 -51.91 22.41 -3.65
N LYS A 702 -52.81 21.93 -2.77
CA LYS A 702 -52.77 20.59 -2.17
C LYS A 702 -53.59 19.60 -3.02
N PRO A 703 -52.95 18.62 -3.69
CA PRO A 703 -53.67 17.44 -4.20
C PRO A 703 -53.09 16.09 -3.74
N GLU A 704 -52.79 15.89 -2.44
CA GLU A 704 -52.17 14.61 -1.99
C GLU A 704 -52.77 13.91 -0.76
N GLN A 705 -53.74 14.49 -0.05
CA GLN A 705 -54.37 13.85 1.14
C GLN A 705 -55.67 13.06 0.83
N LYS A 706 -55.81 12.46 -0.36
CA LYS A 706 -56.97 11.60 -0.70
C LYS A 706 -56.66 10.29 -1.43
N LEU A 707 -55.41 10.03 -1.80
CA LEU A 707 -55.02 8.81 -2.52
C LEU A 707 -54.48 7.69 -1.61
N ALA A 708 -53.96 8.03 -0.43
CA ALA A 708 -53.31 7.06 0.47
C ALA A 708 -54.27 6.05 1.15
N GLU A 709 -55.51 6.44 1.48
CA GLU A 709 -56.46 5.56 2.18
C GLU A 709 -57.14 4.52 1.27
N SER A 710 -57.09 4.68 -0.05
CA SER A 710 -57.75 3.75 -0.99
C SER A 710 -56.85 2.59 -1.48
N ALA A 711 -55.57 2.56 -1.09
CA ALA A 711 -54.58 1.63 -1.66
C ALA A 711 -54.44 0.30 -0.88
N LEU A 712 -55.02 0.18 0.32
CA LEU A 712 -54.81 -0.96 1.23
C LEU A 712 -55.87 -2.08 1.15
N GLU A 713 -56.88 -1.98 0.27
CA GLU A 713 -57.99 -2.96 0.18
C GLU A 713 -58.14 -3.69 -1.17
N ARG A 714 -57.17 -3.61 -2.10
CA ARG A 714 -57.28 -4.25 -3.43
C ARG A 714 -56.08 -5.11 -3.83
N ASP A 715 -55.90 -6.22 -3.11
CA ASP A 715 -55.05 -7.32 -3.59
C ASP A 715 -55.66 -8.71 -3.31
N VAL A 716 -56.91 -8.92 -3.77
CA VAL A 716 -57.50 -10.27 -3.92
C VAL A 716 -58.50 -10.30 -5.10
N ARG A 717 -58.03 -10.53 -6.33
CA ARG A 717 -58.64 -11.45 -7.34
C ARG A 717 -58.06 -11.29 -8.75
N SER A 718 -57.37 -12.34 -9.19
CA SER A 718 -57.47 -13.03 -10.49
C SER A 718 -57.83 -12.23 -11.76
N GLU A 719 -56.90 -12.32 -12.72
CA GLU A 719 -57.07 -12.23 -14.18
C GLU A 719 -58.52 -12.30 -14.72
N GLU A 720 -58.94 -11.27 -15.48
CA GLU A 720 -59.78 -11.48 -16.66
C GLU A 720 -59.61 -10.32 -17.66
N THR A 721 -59.56 -10.66 -18.95
CA THR A 721 -59.33 -9.75 -20.08
C THR A 721 -60.51 -8.84 -20.35
N VAL A 722 -60.28 -7.52 -20.44
CA VAL A 722 -61.21 -6.57 -21.06
C VAL A 722 -60.45 -5.60 -21.97
N SER A 723 -60.71 -5.70 -23.28
CA SER A 723 -60.22 -4.74 -24.27
C SER A 723 -60.93 -3.38 -24.13
N PRO A 724 -60.25 -2.24 -24.27
CA PRO A 724 -60.90 -0.94 -24.23
C PRO A 724 -61.62 -0.65 -25.56
N GLN A 725 -62.94 -0.44 -25.51
CA GLN A 725 -63.72 0.10 -26.62
C GLN A 725 -64.13 1.55 -26.32
N LEU A 726 -63.45 2.47 -27.01
CA LEU A 726 -63.77 3.87 -27.35
C LEU A 726 -64.99 4.52 -26.67
N SER A 727 -64.77 5.65 -25.96
CA SER A 727 -65.54 6.90 -26.15
C SER A 727 -65.09 8.07 -25.23
N ASP A 728 -63.89 8.62 -25.45
CA ASP A 728 -63.72 10.08 -25.57
C ASP A 728 -62.45 10.36 -26.39
N ASP A 729 -62.54 11.23 -27.39
CA ASP A 729 -61.76 11.06 -28.64
C ASP A 729 -60.82 12.22 -28.96
N ARG A 730 -60.10 12.71 -27.94
CA ARG A 730 -59.14 13.82 -28.05
C ARG A 730 -57.79 13.52 -27.42
N ILE A 731 -56.74 13.93 -28.11
CA ILE A 731 -55.33 13.76 -27.74
C ILE A 731 -54.80 15.13 -27.29
N TYR A 732 -54.54 15.26 -26.01
CA TYR A 732 -54.09 16.48 -25.35
C TYR A 732 -52.56 16.62 -25.39
N ASN A 733 -52.08 17.87 -25.40
CA ASN A 733 -50.66 18.18 -25.31
C ASN A 733 -50.23 18.31 -23.84
N SER A 734 -49.26 17.50 -23.39
CA SER A 734 -48.84 17.48 -21.99
C SER A 734 -48.04 18.71 -21.54
N LEU A 735 -47.45 19.48 -22.46
CA LEU A 735 -46.64 20.67 -22.14
C LEU A 735 -47.48 21.96 -22.06
N VAL A 736 -48.64 22.01 -22.73
CA VAL A 736 -49.54 23.18 -22.66
C VAL A 736 -50.19 23.32 -21.28
N ALA A 737 -50.34 22.22 -20.52
CA ALA A 737 -50.81 22.25 -19.13
C ALA A 737 -49.86 22.98 -18.15
N VAL A 738 -48.62 23.29 -18.56
CA VAL A 738 -47.59 23.92 -17.72
C VAL A 738 -47.39 25.41 -18.05
N ASN A 739 -47.60 25.83 -19.31
CA ASN A 739 -47.46 27.24 -19.71
C ASN A 739 -48.11 27.53 -21.08
N ASP A 740 -48.89 28.62 -21.19
CA ASP A 740 -49.50 29.09 -22.45
C ASP A 740 -48.48 29.33 -23.58
N LYS A 741 -47.22 29.63 -23.26
CA LYS A 741 -46.15 29.86 -24.24
C LYS A 741 -45.91 28.64 -25.16
N TYR A 742 -46.21 27.42 -24.72
CA TYR A 742 -46.02 26.20 -25.50
C TYR A 742 -47.07 25.99 -26.60
N LYS A 743 -48.24 26.66 -26.55
CA LYS A 743 -49.29 26.54 -27.58
C LYS A 743 -48.77 26.88 -28.98
N SER A 744 -47.98 27.95 -29.10
CA SER A 744 -47.34 28.35 -30.36
C SER A 744 -46.34 27.33 -30.92
N ILE A 745 -45.76 26.47 -30.07
CA ILE A 745 -44.82 25.41 -30.46
C ILE A 745 -45.60 24.17 -30.90
N ALA A 746 -46.66 23.81 -30.16
CA ALA A 746 -47.59 22.74 -30.53
C ALA A 746 -48.25 23.00 -31.90
N ASP A 747 -48.77 24.21 -32.15
CA ASP A 747 -49.38 24.58 -33.44
C ASP A 747 -48.40 24.43 -34.61
N ARG A 748 -47.16 24.92 -34.45
CA ARG A 748 -46.09 24.76 -35.45
C ARG A 748 -45.69 23.29 -35.67
N PHE A 749 -45.74 22.47 -34.62
CA PHE A 749 -45.48 21.04 -34.72
C PHE A 749 -46.60 20.33 -35.49
N THR A 750 -47.87 20.59 -35.19
CA THR A 750 -49.03 19.97 -35.87
C THR A 750 -49.05 20.26 -37.37
N VAL A 751 -48.72 21.50 -37.78
CA VAL A 751 -48.57 21.86 -39.21
C VAL A 751 -47.46 21.03 -39.89
N ARG A 752 -46.30 20.91 -39.24
CA ARG A 752 -45.13 20.18 -39.76
C ARG A 752 -45.33 18.65 -39.73
N LEU A 753 -46.10 18.14 -38.77
CA LEU A 753 -46.45 16.73 -38.62
C LEU A 753 -47.24 16.23 -39.84
N ASN A 754 -48.24 16.99 -40.29
CA ASN A 754 -49.06 16.65 -41.45
C ASN A 754 -48.22 16.56 -42.74
N GLU A 755 -47.33 17.53 -42.97
CA GLU A 755 -46.36 17.52 -44.09
C GLU A 755 -45.44 16.27 -44.02
N LYS A 756 -45.00 15.90 -42.82
CA LYS A 756 -44.07 14.77 -42.62
C LYS A 756 -44.75 13.40 -42.75
N LEU A 757 -46.01 13.26 -42.34
CA LEU A 757 -46.80 12.04 -42.57
C LEU A 757 -47.08 11.82 -44.06
N GLN A 758 -47.36 12.89 -44.83
CA GLN A 758 -47.47 12.78 -46.29
C GLN A 758 -46.15 12.31 -46.93
N GLN A 759 -45.01 12.83 -46.48
CA GLN A 759 -43.68 12.38 -46.94
C GLN A 759 -43.38 10.93 -46.55
N MET A 760 -43.85 10.45 -45.39
CA MET A 760 -43.78 9.02 -45.02
C MET A 760 -44.63 8.16 -45.96
N ARG A 761 -45.83 8.62 -46.32
CA ARG A 761 -46.73 7.90 -47.23
C ARG A 761 -46.15 7.82 -48.65
N GLU A 762 -45.51 8.89 -49.11
CA GLU A 762 -44.79 8.91 -50.39
C GLU A 762 -43.54 8.01 -50.36
N ALA A 763 -42.77 8.03 -49.28
CA ALA A 763 -41.62 7.12 -49.08
C ALA A 763 -42.05 5.64 -49.07
N LEU A 764 -43.17 5.32 -48.41
CA LEU A 764 -43.74 3.97 -48.40
C LEU A 764 -44.21 3.53 -49.80
N ASN A 765 -44.89 4.41 -50.54
CA ASN A 765 -45.34 4.15 -51.91
C ASN A 765 -44.19 4.03 -52.93
N THR A 766 -43.04 4.66 -52.66
CA THR A 766 -41.84 4.62 -53.52
C THR A 766 -40.79 3.60 -53.07
N ASP A 767 -41.08 2.82 -52.03
CA ASP A 767 -40.20 1.79 -51.44
C ASP A 767 -38.89 2.34 -50.82
N ASP A 768 -38.84 3.65 -50.51
CA ASP A 768 -37.70 4.29 -49.85
C ASP A 768 -37.74 4.09 -48.32
N MET A 769 -37.38 2.87 -47.92
CA MET A 769 -37.28 2.46 -46.52
C MET A 769 -36.31 3.32 -45.70
N LYS A 770 -35.29 3.94 -46.33
CA LYS A 770 -34.31 4.77 -45.62
C LYS A 770 -34.91 6.12 -45.23
N SER A 771 -35.56 6.79 -46.19
CA SER A 771 -36.27 8.03 -45.91
C SER A 771 -37.43 7.80 -44.92
N LEU A 772 -38.14 6.68 -45.04
CA LEU A 772 -39.19 6.30 -44.09
C LEU A 772 -38.65 6.16 -42.65
N ALA A 773 -37.51 5.47 -42.47
CA ALA A 773 -36.88 5.33 -41.16
C ALA A 773 -36.36 6.66 -40.57
N GLU A 774 -35.79 7.55 -41.40
CA GLU A 774 -35.33 8.88 -40.97
C GLU A 774 -36.51 9.79 -40.56
N LEU A 775 -37.62 9.75 -41.30
CA LEU A 775 -38.85 10.45 -40.96
C LEU A 775 -39.48 9.91 -39.67
N ALA A 776 -39.53 8.58 -39.50
CA ALA A 776 -40.07 7.95 -38.29
C ALA A 776 -39.22 8.28 -37.04
N HIS A 777 -37.89 8.29 -37.18
CA HIS A 777 -36.98 8.75 -36.13
C HIS A 777 -37.22 10.22 -35.74
N TRP A 778 -37.44 11.11 -36.72
CA TRP A 778 -37.81 12.50 -36.46
C TRP A 778 -39.11 12.61 -35.67
N LEU A 779 -40.14 11.83 -36.02
CA LEU A 779 -41.44 11.86 -35.35
C LEU A 779 -41.34 11.35 -33.90
N LYS A 780 -40.60 10.26 -33.68
CA LYS A 780 -40.31 9.70 -32.35
C LYS A 780 -39.65 10.73 -31.41
N GLY A 781 -38.62 11.44 -31.89
CA GLY A 781 -37.93 12.46 -31.10
C GLY A 781 -38.70 13.78 -30.95
N SER A 782 -39.41 14.22 -31.99
CA SER A 782 -40.09 15.51 -32.00
C SER A 782 -41.48 15.48 -31.35
N GLY A 783 -42.22 14.37 -31.49
CA GLY A 783 -43.53 14.20 -30.84
C GLY A 783 -43.41 14.16 -29.32
N GLY A 784 -42.46 13.38 -28.80
CA GLY A 784 -42.19 13.31 -27.36
C GLY A 784 -41.73 14.65 -26.76
N SER A 785 -40.84 15.38 -27.46
CA SER A 785 -40.31 16.67 -26.98
C SER A 785 -41.27 17.86 -27.11
N VAL A 786 -42.37 17.72 -27.86
CA VAL A 786 -43.44 18.73 -27.97
C VAL A 786 -44.70 18.32 -27.20
N GLY A 787 -44.67 17.23 -26.42
CA GLY A 787 -45.76 16.86 -25.50
C GLY A 787 -46.87 16.00 -26.10
N TYR A 788 -46.63 15.36 -27.25
CA TYR A 788 -47.53 14.38 -27.85
C TYR A 788 -46.91 12.97 -27.80
N THR A 789 -46.84 12.41 -26.58
CA THR A 789 -46.21 11.11 -26.28
C THR A 789 -46.84 9.93 -27.03
N VAL A 790 -48.11 10.04 -27.44
CA VAL A 790 -48.83 9.02 -28.22
C VAL A 790 -48.11 8.62 -29.53
N PHE A 791 -47.34 9.54 -30.13
CA PHE A 791 -46.60 9.24 -31.36
C PHE A 791 -45.31 8.46 -31.13
N THR A 792 -44.78 8.41 -29.91
CA THR A 792 -43.43 7.89 -29.63
C THR A 792 -43.32 6.39 -29.90
N GLU A 793 -44.30 5.60 -29.46
CA GLU A 793 -44.27 4.15 -29.61
C GLU A 793 -44.57 3.69 -31.04
N PRO A 794 -45.66 4.13 -31.72
CA PRO A 794 -45.91 3.72 -33.11
C PRO A 794 -44.84 4.22 -34.08
N ALA A 795 -44.25 5.41 -33.86
CA ALA A 795 -43.11 5.88 -34.66
C ALA A 795 -41.83 5.07 -34.40
N SER A 796 -41.62 4.54 -33.19
CA SER A 796 -40.51 3.63 -32.87
C SER A 796 -40.66 2.26 -33.55
N GLN A 797 -41.89 1.76 -33.62
CA GLN A 797 -42.22 0.52 -34.35
C GLN A 797 -42.07 0.72 -35.87
N LEU A 798 -42.56 1.84 -36.42
CA LEU A 798 -42.38 2.20 -37.84
C LEU A 798 -40.90 2.38 -38.21
N GLU A 799 -40.11 3.06 -37.36
CA GLU A 799 -38.65 3.21 -37.52
C GLU A 799 -37.94 1.84 -37.56
N SER A 800 -38.36 0.91 -36.71
CA SER A 800 -37.73 -0.41 -36.57
C SER A 800 -38.09 -1.33 -37.74
N ALA A 801 -39.37 -1.41 -38.11
CA ALA A 801 -39.82 -2.18 -39.27
C ALA A 801 -39.19 -1.66 -40.58
N ALA A 802 -39.06 -0.34 -40.75
CA ALA A 802 -38.42 0.25 -41.93
C ALA A 802 -36.91 -0.06 -41.99
N LYS A 803 -36.19 -0.05 -40.85
CA LYS A 803 -34.77 -0.44 -40.78
C LYS A 803 -34.55 -1.94 -41.02
N ASN A 804 -35.46 -2.78 -40.56
CA ASN A 804 -35.39 -4.24 -40.73
C ASN A 804 -35.88 -4.71 -42.11
N GLY A 805 -36.54 -3.84 -42.89
CA GLY A 805 -37.13 -4.18 -44.19
C GLY A 805 -38.44 -4.97 -44.10
N GLU A 806 -39.11 -4.94 -42.95
CA GLU A 806 -40.35 -5.65 -42.66
C GLU A 806 -41.54 -4.89 -43.27
N ARG A 807 -41.98 -5.30 -44.47
CA ARG A 807 -42.97 -4.53 -45.26
C ARG A 807 -44.43 -4.71 -44.82
N GLU A 808 -44.75 -5.81 -44.16
CA GLU A 808 -46.14 -6.17 -43.82
C GLU A 808 -46.79 -5.23 -42.77
N PRO A 809 -46.12 -4.79 -41.69
CA PRO A 809 -46.74 -3.90 -40.70
C PRO A 809 -46.71 -2.41 -41.07
N LEU A 810 -45.86 -1.97 -42.01
CA LEU A 810 -45.65 -0.54 -42.31
C LEU A 810 -46.92 0.24 -42.71
N PRO A 811 -47.83 -0.29 -43.56
CA PRO A 811 -49.05 0.43 -43.91
C PRO A 811 -49.97 0.62 -42.70
N GLY A 812 -50.12 -0.42 -41.87
CA GLY A 812 -50.99 -0.37 -40.69
C GLY A 812 -50.47 0.60 -39.62
N LEU A 813 -49.16 0.61 -39.35
CA LEU A 813 -48.53 1.56 -38.43
C LEU A 813 -48.64 3.01 -38.92
N LEU A 814 -48.58 3.23 -40.24
CA LEU A 814 -48.73 4.57 -40.80
C LEU A 814 -50.20 5.03 -40.82
N ASP A 815 -51.15 4.14 -41.11
CA ASP A 815 -52.59 4.39 -40.99
C ASP A 815 -52.98 4.71 -39.53
N GLU A 816 -52.36 4.05 -38.54
CA GLU A 816 -52.54 4.35 -37.11
C GLU A 816 -52.03 5.76 -36.75
N LEU A 817 -50.83 6.13 -37.22
CA LEU A 817 -50.24 7.45 -37.01
C LEU A 817 -51.07 8.58 -37.67
N GLU A 818 -51.57 8.35 -38.88
CA GLU A 818 -52.49 9.27 -39.56
C GLU A 818 -53.84 9.37 -38.81
N GLY A 819 -54.32 8.28 -38.21
CA GLY A 819 -55.54 8.24 -37.40
C GLY A 819 -55.51 9.11 -36.13
N TYR A 820 -54.33 9.51 -35.65
CA TYR A 820 -54.19 10.42 -34.51
C TYR A 820 -54.34 11.91 -34.89
N LEU A 821 -54.04 12.31 -36.13
CA LEU A 821 -54.14 13.71 -36.60
C LEU A 821 -55.50 14.39 -36.30
N PRO A 822 -56.66 13.82 -36.68
CA PRO A 822 -57.96 14.48 -36.45
C PRO A 822 -58.38 14.51 -34.96
N ARG A 823 -57.63 13.85 -34.08
CA ARG A 823 -57.90 13.75 -32.63
C ARG A 823 -57.04 14.73 -31.82
N LEU A 824 -56.03 15.38 -32.41
CA LEU A 824 -55.17 16.35 -31.72
C LEU A 824 -55.95 17.62 -31.34
N THR A 825 -55.79 18.07 -30.10
CA THR A 825 -56.32 19.36 -29.63
C THR A 825 -55.27 20.17 -28.87
N THR A 826 -55.45 21.50 -28.83
CA THR A 826 -54.61 22.45 -28.09
C THR A 826 -55.37 23.18 -26.97
N ASP A 827 -56.57 22.69 -26.62
CA ASP A 827 -57.41 23.18 -25.52
C ASP A 827 -57.60 22.09 -24.45
N LEU A 828 -57.87 22.50 -23.21
CA LEU A 828 -58.06 21.62 -22.05
C LEU A 828 -59.56 21.32 -21.80
N GLU A 829 -59.93 20.05 -21.99
CA GLU A 829 -61.21 19.43 -21.58
C GLU A 829 -62.55 19.96 -22.17
N PRO A 830 -63.67 19.19 -22.10
CA PRO A 830 -64.91 19.50 -22.82
C PRO A 830 -65.85 20.49 -22.09
N PRO A 831 -66.66 21.27 -22.81
CA PRO A 831 -67.55 22.27 -22.22
C PRO A 831 -68.75 21.63 -21.50
N SER A 832 -68.98 22.04 -20.25
CA SER A 832 -70.19 21.72 -19.50
C SER A 832 -71.39 22.59 -19.91
N THR A 833 -72.59 22.09 -19.63
CA THR A 833 -73.85 22.52 -20.25
C THR A 833 -74.41 23.87 -19.80
N GLU A 834 -74.85 24.65 -20.79
CA GLU A 834 -75.91 25.67 -20.76
C GLU A 834 -75.82 26.88 -19.80
N THR A 835 -75.66 28.06 -20.40
CA THR A 835 -76.76 29.03 -20.53
C THR A 835 -76.44 30.06 -21.62
N GLY A 836 -77.39 30.35 -22.51
CA GLY A 836 -77.12 31.14 -23.72
C GLY A 836 -77.47 32.62 -23.62
N VAL A 837 -77.06 33.39 -24.64
CA VAL A 837 -77.92 34.34 -25.38
C VAL A 837 -77.22 34.73 -26.71
N SER A 838 -78.03 34.87 -27.77
CA SER A 838 -77.73 35.34 -29.14
C SER A 838 -76.88 36.64 -29.21
N LYS A 839 -76.23 37.06 -30.31
CA LYS A 839 -76.25 36.74 -31.78
C LYS A 839 -74.88 37.27 -32.35
N SER A 840 -74.49 37.32 -33.64
CA SER A 840 -75.13 37.09 -34.94
C SER A 840 -74.12 36.93 -36.10
N GLU A 841 -74.46 36.03 -37.04
CA GLU A 841 -74.43 36.17 -38.52
C GLU A 841 -73.14 36.63 -39.25
N GLU A 842 -72.63 35.70 -40.07
CA GLU A 842 -72.17 35.85 -41.46
C GLU A 842 -71.25 37.03 -41.85
N SER A 843 -70.05 36.70 -42.35
CA SER A 843 -69.76 36.89 -43.79
C SER A 843 -68.49 36.18 -44.24
N THR A 844 -68.52 35.60 -45.44
CA THR A 844 -67.37 35.06 -46.17
C THR A 844 -66.48 36.20 -46.71
N GLY A 845 -65.15 36.04 -46.64
CA GLY A 845 -64.21 37.05 -47.15
C GLY A 845 -62.81 36.50 -47.39
N ASN A 846 -62.49 36.20 -48.65
CA ASN A 846 -61.14 35.87 -49.12
C ASN A 846 -60.19 37.05 -48.85
N PRO A 847 -58.99 36.89 -48.26
CA PRO A 847 -58.10 38.01 -47.99
C PRO A 847 -57.56 38.60 -49.30
N ALA A 848 -57.95 39.83 -49.59
CA ALA A 848 -57.41 40.61 -50.68
C ALA A 848 -55.98 41.08 -50.37
N ILE A 849 -55.21 41.31 -51.43
CA ILE A 849 -53.88 41.92 -51.40
C ILE A 849 -53.98 43.34 -50.79
N PRO A 850 -53.16 43.70 -49.78
CA PRO A 850 -53.12 45.07 -49.27
C PRO A 850 -52.40 46.04 -50.22
N ASP A 851 -52.99 47.23 -50.34
CA ASP A 851 -52.59 48.38 -51.15
C ASP A 851 -51.33 49.09 -50.58
N PRO A 852 -50.31 49.49 -51.38
CA PRO A 852 -49.05 50.03 -50.86
C PRO A 852 -49.10 51.55 -50.60
N ALA A 853 -49.82 52.00 -49.56
CA ALA A 853 -49.94 53.44 -49.25
C ALA A 853 -50.04 53.85 -47.77
N ALA A 854 -49.91 52.93 -46.79
CA ALA A 854 -49.95 53.27 -45.36
C ALA A 854 -48.76 52.64 -44.60
N ALA A 855 -47.71 53.44 -44.38
CA ALA A 855 -46.49 53.00 -43.71
C ALA A 855 -46.67 52.98 -42.19
N SER A 856 -46.88 51.79 -41.60
CA SER A 856 -46.83 51.59 -40.16
C SER A 856 -45.44 51.91 -39.58
N ALA A 857 -45.41 52.42 -38.34
CA ALA A 857 -44.17 52.65 -37.61
C ALA A 857 -43.41 51.32 -37.38
N VAL A 858 -42.08 51.37 -37.49
CA VAL A 858 -41.20 50.23 -37.20
C VAL A 858 -40.79 50.27 -35.73
N THR A 859 -41.28 49.32 -34.94
CA THR A 859 -40.89 49.13 -33.54
C THR A 859 -39.97 47.91 -33.39
N SER A 860 -39.19 47.88 -32.31
CA SER A 860 -38.35 46.73 -31.95
C SER A 860 -39.16 45.73 -31.14
N GLY A 861 -39.21 44.47 -31.60
CA GLY A 861 -39.82 43.35 -30.85
C GLY A 861 -39.03 42.91 -29.60
N LEU A 862 -38.00 43.67 -29.21
CA LEU A 862 -37.29 43.52 -27.94
C LEU A 862 -37.90 44.39 -26.84
N LEU A 863 -38.61 45.48 -27.19
CA LEU A 863 -39.36 46.29 -26.23
C LEU A 863 -40.57 45.52 -25.68
N ASP A 864 -41.15 44.61 -26.48
CA ASP A 864 -42.23 43.70 -26.07
C ASP A 864 -41.78 42.66 -25.02
N LYS A 865 -40.47 42.54 -24.74
CA LYS A 865 -39.89 41.58 -23.79
C LYS A 865 -39.60 42.14 -22.40
N GLY A 866 -39.73 43.45 -22.19
CA GLY A 866 -39.54 44.10 -20.89
C GLY A 866 -38.82 45.45 -20.96
N PRO A 867 -39.05 46.35 -19.98
CA PRO A 867 -38.52 47.71 -20.01
C PRO A 867 -36.99 47.79 -19.90
N GLN A 868 -36.31 46.79 -19.32
CA GLN A 868 -34.84 46.78 -19.18
C GLN A 868 -34.11 46.78 -20.53
N PHE A 869 -34.73 46.31 -21.61
CA PHE A 869 -34.12 46.26 -22.94
C PHE A 869 -34.12 47.61 -23.68
N ARG A 870 -34.78 48.64 -23.12
CA ARG A 870 -34.89 49.98 -23.72
C ARG A 870 -33.54 50.65 -23.97
N GLU A 871 -32.57 50.52 -23.06
CA GLU A 871 -31.23 51.09 -23.25
C GLU A 871 -30.51 50.51 -24.47
N ILE A 872 -30.66 49.21 -24.73
CA ILE A 872 -30.00 48.53 -25.84
C ILE A 872 -30.54 49.06 -27.18
N VAL A 873 -31.86 49.22 -27.26
CA VAL A 873 -32.52 49.81 -28.45
C VAL A 873 -32.11 51.27 -28.65
N VAL A 874 -32.06 52.07 -27.57
CA VAL A 874 -31.64 53.48 -27.63
C VAL A 874 -30.17 53.63 -28.04
N ARG A 875 -29.25 52.76 -27.59
CA ARG A 875 -27.84 52.78 -28.02
C ARG A 875 -27.63 52.29 -29.46
N PHE A 876 -28.55 51.49 -30.01
CA PHE A 876 -28.46 50.96 -31.37
C PHE A 876 -28.84 51.98 -32.45
N VAL A 877 -29.88 52.78 -32.23
CA VAL A 877 -30.45 53.70 -33.25
C VAL A 877 -29.43 54.73 -33.78
N PRO A 878 -28.60 55.42 -32.98
CA PRO A 878 -27.60 56.35 -33.50
C PRO A 878 -26.55 55.65 -34.39
N LYS A 879 -26.12 54.44 -33.97
CA LYS A 879 -25.14 53.63 -34.70
C LYS A 879 -25.72 53.02 -35.98
N LEU A 880 -27.02 52.80 -36.05
CA LEU A 880 -27.71 52.44 -37.29
C LEU A 880 -27.63 53.59 -38.31
N HIS A 881 -27.81 54.83 -37.87
CA HIS A 881 -27.76 56.00 -38.75
C HIS A 881 -26.37 56.22 -39.36
N GLU A 882 -25.32 56.24 -38.51
CA GLU A 882 -23.90 56.34 -38.94
C GLU A 882 -23.54 55.26 -39.99
N ASN A 883 -24.01 54.02 -39.78
CA ASN A 883 -23.76 52.92 -40.70
C ASN A 883 -24.58 53.03 -42.01
N ILE A 884 -25.75 53.65 -42.01
CA ILE A 884 -26.52 53.90 -43.25
C ILE A 884 -25.84 54.99 -44.09
N GLU A 885 -25.35 56.07 -43.48
CA GLU A 885 -24.56 57.08 -44.19
C GLU A 885 -23.28 56.47 -44.78
N ALA A 886 -22.58 55.60 -44.03
CA ALA A 886 -21.41 54.90 -44.52
C ALA A 886 -21.74 53.92 -45.68
N LEU A 887 -22.89 53.24 -45.64
CA LEU A 887 -23.38 52.42 -46.77
C LEU A 887 -23.66 53.28 -48.01
N GLU A 888 -24.24 54.48 -47.87
CA GLU A 888 -24.49 55.40 -48.99
C GLU A 888 -23.18 55.91 -49.61
N GLN A 889 -22.20 56.28 -48.78
CA GLN A 889 -20.88 56.69 -49.26
C GLN A 889 -20.15 55.54 -49.97
N ALA A 890 -20.18 54.33 -49.41
CA ALA A 890 -19.58 53.14 -50.03
C ALA A 890 -20.26 52.77 -51.36
N ALA A 891 -21.59 52.85 -51.44
CA ALA A 891 -22.36 52.63 -52.67
C ALA A 891 -22.12 53.69 -53.75
N ALA A 892 -21.73 54.92 -53.37
CA ALA A 892 -21.42 56.00 -54.31
C ALA A 892 -20.02 55.85 -54.97
N VAL A 893 -19.11 55.07 -54.36
CA VAL A 893 -17.75 54.83 -54.86
C VAL A 893 -17.49 53.36 -55.25
N ASP A 894 -18.55 52.53 -55.29
CA ASP A 894 -18.50 51.09 -55.56
C ASP A 894 -17.56 50.31 -54.60
N ASP A 895 -17.48 50.70 -53.32
CA ASP A 895 -16.74 49.98 -52.27
C ASP A 895 -17.57 48.81 -51.71
N TYR A 896 -17.53 47.71 -52.46
CA TYR A 896 -18.25 46.48 -52.14
C TYR A 896 -17.76 45.77 -50.86
N GLU A 897 -16.53 46.00 -50.41
CA GLU A 897 -16.00 45.37 -49.20
C GLU A 897 -16.59 46.02 -47.95
N THR A 898 -16.60 47.36 -47.92
CA THR A 898 -17.28 48.14 -46.88
C THR A 898 -18.79 47.88 -46.89
N LEU A 899 -19.43 47.83 -48.07
CA LEU A 899 -20.85 47.47 -48.20
C LEU A 899 -21.16 46.10 -47.59
N ALA A 900 -20.40 45.06 -47.93
CA ALA A 900 -20.62 43.72 -47.41
C ALA A 900 -20.39 43.63 -45.90
N SER A 901 -19.39 44.36 -45.37
CA SER A 901 -19.07 44.42 -43.95
C SER A 901 -20.21 45.05 -43.12
N ILE A 902 -20.68 46.23 -43.52
CA ILE A 902 -21.74 46.95 -42.79
C ILE A 902 -23.09 46.23 -42.96
N ALA A 903 -23.37 45.66 -44.13
CA ALA A 903 -24.57 44.83 -44.34
C ALA A 903 -24.56 43.58 -43.44
N HIS A 904 -23.40 42.93 -43.26
CA HIS A 904 -23.25 41.82 -42.33
C HIS A 904 -23.48 42.25 -40.86
N TRP A 905 -22.94 43.41 -40.46
CA TRP A 905 -23.19 43.99 -39.13
C TRP A 905 -24.67 44.29 -38.90
N LEU A 906 -25.36 44.88 -39.88
CA LEU A 906 -26.78 45.24 -39.78
C LEU A 906 -27.68 44.01 -39.71
N LYS A 907 -27.39 42.98 -40.52
CA LYS A 907 -28.09 41.69 -40.52
C LYS A 907 -28.06 41.00 -39.16
N GLY A 908 -26.89 40.99 -38.49
CA GLY A 908 -26.74 40.43 -37.15
C GLY A 908 -27.29 41.33 -36.05
N SER A 909 -26.82 42.58 -35.98
CA SER A 909 -27.14 43.51 -34.90
C SER A 909 -28.59 43.99 -34.94
N GLY A 910 -29.14 44.30 -36.13
CA GLY A 910 -30.54 44.70 -36.28
C GLY A 910 -31.51 43.57 -35.90
N GLY A 911 -31.18 42.33 -36.26
CA GLY A 911 -31.95 41.15 -35.82
C GLY A 911 -31.86 40.94 -34.29
N ASN A 912 -30.67 41.06 -33.71
CA ASN A 912 -30.45 40.90 -32.28
C ASN A 912 -31.08 42.01 -31.43
N VAL A 913 -31.26 43.23 -31.97
CA VAL A 913 -31.95 44.36 -31.31
C VAL A 913 -33.45 44.41 -31.68
N GLY A 914 -33.99 43.34 -32.28
CA GLY A 914 -35.43 43.15 -32.50
C GLY A 914 -36.02 43.88 -33.70
N PHE A 915 -35.20 44.49 -34.56
CA PHE A 915 -35.62 45.12 -35.81
C PHE A 915 -35.48 44.15 -37.00
N HIS A 916 -36.29 43.08 -36.99
CA HIS A 916 -36.24 42.02 -38.00
C HIS A 916 -36.49 42.50 -39.45
N VAL A 917 -37.06 43.70 -39.64
CA VAL A 917 -37.25 44.33 -40.95
C VAL A 917 -35.94 44.54 -41.72
N PHE A 918 -34.79 44.70 -41.03
CA PHE A 918 -33.49 44.87 -41.69
C PHE A 918 -32.80 43.55 -42.04
N THR A 919 -33.18 42.42 -41.41
CA THR A 919 -32.41 41.17 -41.52
C THR A 919 -32.36 40.61 -42.94
N GLN A 920 -33.48 40.66 -43.67
CA GLN A 920 -33.53 40.16 -45.06
C GLN A 920 -32.92 41.17 -46.07
N PRO A 921 -33.29 42.47 -46.07
CA PRO A 921 -32.63 43.47 -46.93
C PRO A 921 -31.12 43.57 -46.74
N ALA A 922 -30.62 43.47 -45.49
CA ALA A 922 -29.18 43.49 -45.23
C ALA A 922 -28.47 42.21 -45.69
N LYS A 923 -29.14 41.06 -45.66
CA LYS A 923 -28.61 39.81 -46.26
C LYS A 923 -28.55 39.90 -47.79
N ASP A 924 -29.54 40.52 -48.42
CA ASP A 924 -29.58 40.67 -49.87
C ASP A 924 -28.54 41.70 -50.34
N LEU A 925 -28.36 42.81 -49.60
CA LEU A 925 -27.26 43.76 -49.78
C LEU A 925 -25.88 43.11 -49.58
N GLU A 926 -25.69 42.29 -48.54
CA GLU A 926 -24.44 41.56 -48.29
C GLU A 926 -24.08 40.62 -49.46
N ASN A 927 -25.08 39.91 -50.01
CA ASN A 927 -24.89 39.00 -51.13
C ASN A 927 -24.63 39.77 -52.45
N ALA A 928 -25.38 40.84 -52.71
CA ALA A 928 -25.23 41.67 -53.90
C ALA A 928 -23.87 42.39 -53.93
N ALA A 929 -23.40 42.87 -52.77
CA ALA A 929 -22.06 43.45 -52.65
C ALA A 929 -20.96 42.42 -52.97
N LYS A 930 -21.07 41.19 -52.42
CA LYS A 930 -20.16 40.07 -52.73
C LYS A 930 -20.22 39.60 -54.19
N ALA A 931 -21.33 39.85 -54.88
CA ALA A 931 -21.52 39.56 -56.31
C ALA A 931 -21.16 40.74 -57.23
N HIS A 932 -20.81 41.91 -56.67
CA HIS A 932 -20.58 43.17 -57.38
C HIS A 932 -21.78 43.63 -58.25
N ASP A 933 -23.01 43.41 -57.78
CA ASP A 933 -24.24 43.80 -58.47
C ASP A 933 -24.74 45.17 -57.97
N SER A 934 -24.37 46.24 -58.68
CA SER A 934 -24.74 47.62 -58.29
C SER A 934 -26.25 47.92 -58.37
N GLU A 935 -27.05 47.14 -59.09
CA GLU A 935 -28.50 47.37 -59.24
C GLU A 935 -29.26 46.77 -58.03
N ILE A 936 -28.87 45.56 -57.61
CA ILE A 936 -29.39 44.94 -56.39
C ILE A 936 -28.86 45.63 -55.13
N VAL A 937 -27.60 46.11 -55.13
CA VAL A 937 -27.05 46.94 -54.04
C VAL A 937 -27.90 48.20 -53.80
N ARG A 938 -28.20 48.98 -54.85
CA ARG A 938 -28.98 50.23 -54.72
C ARG A 938 -30.41 49.98 -54.23
N SER A 939 -31.10 49.02 -54.84
CA SER A 939 -32.47 48.68 -54.43
C SER A 939 -32.56 48.13 -52.99
N SER A 940 -31.58 47.32 -52.56
CA SER A 940 -31.52 46.82 -51.18
C SER A 940 -31.22 47.95 -50.17
N LEU A 941 -30.35 48.89 -50.54
CA LEU A 941 -30.02 50.05 -49.73
C LEU A 941 -31.21 51.01 -49.55
N ASP A 942 -31.96 51.28 -50.63
CA ASP A 942 -33.20 52.07 -50.56
C ASP A 942 -34.25 51.42 -49.64
N ILE A 943 -34.37 50.08 -49.63
CA ILE A 943 -35.27 49.37 -48.71
C ILE A 943 -34.82 49.55 -47.25
N ILE A 944 -33.52 49.44 -46.98
CA ILE A 944 -32.95 49.66 -45.63
C ILE A 944 -33.19 51.10 -45.17
N LYS A 945 -32.93 52.09 -46.02
CA LYS A 945 -33.15 53.52 -45.73
C LYS A 945 -34.62 53.81 -45.40
N ASN A 946 -35.54 53.34 -46.25
CA ASN A 946 -36.98 53.51 -46.04
C ASN A 946 -37.48 52.81 -44.76
N ALA A 947 -36.87 51.71 -44.34
CA ALA A 947 -37.20 51.04 -43.08
C ALA A 947 -36.61 51.77 -41.84
N ALA A 948 -35.45 52.41 -41.98
CA ALA A 948 -34.81 53.19 -40.91
C ALA A 948 -35.53 54.52 -40.63
N ASP A 949 -35.92 55.24 -41.68
CA ASP A 949 -36.70 56.49 -41.58
C ASP A 949 -38.09 56.29 -40.92
N ARG A 950 -38.52 55.03 -40.69
CA ARG A 950 -39.79 54.64 -40.05
C ARG A 950 -39.66 54.18 -38.59
N ILE A 951 -38.45 54.14 -38.01
CA ILE A 951 -38.27 53.72 -36.61
C ILE A 951 -38.87 54.76 -35.67
N HIS A 952 -39.66 54.32 -34.68
CA HIS A 952 -40.19 55.18 -33.62
C HIS A 952 -39.82 54.61 -32.24
N LEU A 953 -39.39 55.49 -31.32
CA LEU A 953 -39.08 55.16 -29.92
C LEU A 953 -40.23 55.60 -29.01
N PRO A 954 -40.87 54.71 -28.23
CA PRO A 954 -41.99 55.09 -27.39
C PRO A 954 -41.55 55.94 -26.18
N GLY A 955 -41.98 57.19 -26.12
CA GLY A 955 -41.85 58.06 -24.93
C GLY A 955 -41.18 59.42 -25.13
N ASN A 956 -41.11 59.95 -26.35
CA ASN A 956 -41.00 61.38 -26.64
C ASN A 956 -42.05 61.72 -27.72
N ASP A 957 -42.61 62.92 -27.67
CA ASP A 957 -43.76 63.32 -28.52
C ASP A 957 -43.44 63.35 -30.03
N ASP A 958 -44.50 63.27 -30.84
CA ASP A 958 -44.57 63.18 -32.31
C ASP A 958 -43.49 63.97 -33.11
N LEU A 959 -42.29 63.40 -33.27
CA LEU A 959 -41.29 63.85 -34.24
C LEU A 959 -40.58 62.67 -34.94
N PRO A 960 -40.53 62.65 -36.29
CA PRO A 960 -39.74 61.66 -37.01
C PRO A 960 -38.23 61.92 -36.83
N LEU A 961 -37.43 60.85 -36.89
CA LEU A 961 -35.99 60.80 -36.55
C LEU A 961 -35.05 61.83 -37.22
N LYS A 962 -35.52 62.60 -38.21
CA LYS A 962 -34.71 63.61 -38.94
C LYS A 962 -34.45 64.90 -38.17
N GLU A 963 -35.12 65.15 -37.05
CA GLU A 963 -34.97 66.40 -36.25
C GLU A 963 -34.25 66.20 -34.90
N ILE A 964 -33.62 65.03 -34.67
CA ILE A 964 -32.90 64.69 -33.42
C ILE A 964 -31.37 64.58 -33.66
N ALA A 965 -30.88 65.05 -34.81
CA ALA A 965 -29.45 65.11 -35.18
C ALA A 965 -28.84 66.49 -34.91
#